data_AF-A0A7J7GH52-F1
#
_entry.id   AF-A0A7J7GH52-F1
#
_cell.length_a   1.000
_cell.length_b   1.000
_cell.length_c   1.000
_cell.angle_alpha   90.00
_cell.angle_beta   90.00
_cell.angle_gamma   90.00
#
_symmetry.space_group_name_H-M   'P 1'
#
loop_
_entity.id
_entity.type
_entity.pdbx_description
1 polymer ?
#
loop_
_entity_poly.entity_id
_entity_poly.type
_entity_poly.pdbx_seq_one_letter_code
_entity_poly.pdbx_strand_id
1 'polypeptide(L)'
;MKKFTVDFEVDSDANGEVVGNSVDVEYRAGDENGMGGNSVEELFQQNQDDKVTQVLSGKEMIPVDEPQAPVEEPYLNQEFESEAEAHAFYNAYATRVGFVIRVSKLSRSRHDGSAIGRALVCNKEGFRMPDKREKIVRQRTETRVGCRAMILVRKVSSGKWVVTKFVKEHTHPLTPGKGRRDLVYDQCPNERNKIRELSQQLAIEKKRAATYKRHLEMVFEHIEEHNQSLSKKIQGIVDSNFEERRRRNPILRATSLSSPSQYRRRRSSQSGILFLKMKKMIALGFEGSANKIGVGVVTLDGSILSNPRHTYVTPPGQGFLPRETAQHHLQHILPLIKSALKTARITLNDIDCLCYTKGPGMGAPLQVAAVAVRVLSQLWKKPIVAVNHCVAHIEMGRVVTGADDPVVLYVSGGNTQVIAYSEGRYRIFGETIDIAVGNCLDRFARVLTLSNDPSPGYNIEQLAKKGEKFIDLPYVVKGMDVSFSGILSYLEATAEEKLQNNECTPADLCYSLQETVFPMLVEITERAMAHCDKKDVLIVGGVGCNERLQEMMRIMCSERGGRLFATDDRYCIDNGAMIAYTGLLAYANGISTPLEESTFTQRFRTDENERNKIRELSQQLAIEKKRAATYKWHLEMVFEHIEEHNQSLSKKIQGIVDSVREMESKEQ
;
A
#
# COMPACT_ATOMS: atom_id res chain seq x y z
N MET A 1 -23.60 -29.49 -48.68
CA MET A 1 -23.19 -29.57 -47.26
C MET A 1 -24.36 -29.14 -46.38
N LYS A 2 -24.55 -29.72 -45.19
CA LYS A 2 -25.81 -29.58 -44.43
C LYS A 2 -25.93 -28.24 -43.69
N LYS A 3 -27.08 -27.57 -43.84
CA LYS A 3 -27.71 -26.70 -42.83
C LYS A 3 -28.85 -27.50 -42.19
N PHE A 4 -29.09 -27.36 -40.88
CA PHE A 4 -30.34 -27.79 -40.23
C PHE A 4 -30.63 -26.96 -38.97
N THR A 5 -31.91 -26.93 -38.60
CA THR A 5 -32.59 -26.05 -37.63
C THR A 5 -33.93 -26.70 -37.24
N VAL A 6 -34.57 -26.37 -36.11
CA VAL A 6 -34.30 -25.26 -35.16
C VAL A 6 -33.54 -25.72 -33.90
N ASP A 7 -34.07 -26.17 -32.75
CA ASP A 7 -35.45 -26.31 -32.21
C ASP A 7 -35.43 -26.14 -30.66
N PHE A 8 -36.61 -26.13 -30.01
CA PHE A 8 -36.79 -26.12 -28.55
C PHE A 8 -38.00 -27.01 -28.19
N GLU A 9 -37.79 -28.08 -27.43
CA GLU A 9 -38.89 -28.88 -26.86
C GLU A 9 -39.31 -28.32 -25.49
N VAL A 10 -40.62 -28.34 -25.23
CA VAL A 10 -41.24 -27.94 -23.97
C VAL A 10 -42.19 -29.06 -23.58
N ASP A 11 -41.73 -29.95 -22.70
CA ASP A 11 -42.60 -30.94 -22.07
C ASP A 11 -43.41 -30.28 -20.95
N SER A 12 -44.73 -30.38 -21.06
CA SER A 12 -45.68 -30.04 -20.02
C SER A 12 -46.76 -31.10 -19.98
N ASP A 13 -46.73 -31.97 -18.97
CA ASP A 13 -47.77 -32.95 -18.70
C ASP A 13 -48.08 -33.01 -17.20
N ALA A 14 -49.27 -33.51 -16.86
CA ALA A 14 -49.91 -33.25 -15.57
C ALA A 14 -50.60 -34.46 -14.92
N ASN A 15 -50.96 -34.26 -13.65
CA ASN A 15 -51.80 -35.10 -12.79
C ASN A 15 -51.16 -36.39 -12.21
N GLY A 16 -51.47 -36.65 -10.94
CA GLY A 16 -51.04 -37.79 -10.14
C GLY A 16 -51.55 -37.61 -8.70
N GLU A 17 -52.26 -38.60 -8.17
CA GLU A 17 -53.27 -38.40 -7.12
C GLU A 17 -52.78 -38.30 -5.66
N VAL A 18 -53.72 -37.90 -4.81
CA VAL A 18 -53.66 -37.81 -3.35
C VAL A 18 -53.45 -39.18 -2.69
N VAL A 19 -52.52 -39.25 -1.72
CA VAL A 19 -52.68 -40.06 -0.51
C VAL A 19 -52.26 -39.21 0.68
N GLY A 20 -53.10 -39.12 1.71
CA GLY A 20 -52.79 -38.38 2.94
C GLY A 20 -52.36 -39.31 4.08
N ASN A 21 -51.82 -38.73 5.15
CA ASN A 21 -51.94 -39.33 6.48
C ASN A 21 -51.91 -38.23 7.55
N SER A 22 -52.97 -38.18 8.36
CA SER A 22 -53.16 -37.25 9.46
C SER A 22 -52.86 -37.92 10.79
N VAL A 23 -52.12 -37.24 11.68
CA VAL A 23 -52.08 -37.57 13.10
C VAL A 23 -52.13 -36.26 13.89
N ASP A 24 -53.30 -35.96 14.44
CA ASP A 24 -53.48 -34.94 15.47
C ASP A 24 -53.07 -35.49 16.85
N VAL A 25 -52.79 -34.59 17.80
CA VAL A 25 -53.50 -34.49 19.10
C VAL A 25 -52.87 -33.38 19.97
N GLU A 26 -53.60 -32.28 20.05
CA GLU A 26 -53.88 -31.40 21.19
C GLU A 26 -52.87 -31.12 22.34
N TYR A 27 -52.60 -29.82 22.50
CA TYR A 27 -52.75 -29.01 23.73
C TYR A 27 -52.45 -29.59 25.13
N ARG A 28 -51.78 -28.75 25.93
CA ARG A 28 -52.44 -28.12 27.10
C ARG A 28 -51.82 -26.77 27.50
N ALA A 29 -52.69 -25.86 27.92
CA ALA A 29 -52.33 -24.66 28.68
C ALA A 29 -52.82 -24.82 30.14
N GLY A 30 -52.31 -24.01 31.05
CA GLY A 30 -52.71 -24.01 32.45
C GLY A 30 -51.98 -22.92 33.24
N ASP A 31 -52.67 -21.82 33.51
CA ASP A 31 -52.29 -20.84 34.53
C ASP A 31 -52.63 -21.37 35.94
N GLU A 32 -51.95 -20.87 36.99
CA GLU A 32 -52.65 -20.10 38.03
C GLU A 32 -51.71 -19.35 39.01
N ASN A 33 -51.79 -18.02 38.94
CA ASN A 33 -51.86 -17.01 40.02
C ASN A 33 -51.17 -17.21 41.41
N GLY A 34 -50.52 -16.14 41.90
CA GLY A 34 -49.88 -16.10 43.24
C GLY A 34 -49.49 -14.73 43.81
N MET A 35 -50.39 -13.73 43.75
CA MET A 35 -50.47 -12.45 44.52
C MET A 35 -49.24 -11.78 45.19
N GLY A 36 -49.10 -10.46 44.97
CA GLY A 36 -48.37 -9.52 45.85
C GLY A 36 -48.00 -8.21 45.12
N GLY A 37 -48.22 -7.02 45.70
CA GLY A 37 -47.97 -5.73 45.00
C GLY A 37 -48.03 -4.45 45.86
N ASN A 38 -47.81 -3.30 45.19
CA ASN A 38 -47.68 -1.91 45.73
C ASN A 38 -46.41 -1.68 46.59
N SER A 39 -45.83 -0.47 46.75
CA SER A 39 -46.00 0.90 46.20
C SER A 39 -44.62 1.60 46.29
N VAL A 40 -44.13 2.42 45.34
CA VAL A 40 -44.43 3.85 45.03
C VAL A 40 -44.11 4.84 46.19
N GLU A 41 -43.30 5.86 45.87
CA GLU A 41 -42.97 7.12 46.59
C GLU A 41 -42.28 7.00 47.98
N GLU A 42 -41.02 7.46 48.10
CA GLU A 42 -40.52 8.83 48.37
C GLU A 42 -40.53 9.24 49.87
N LEU A 43 -39.43 9.85 50.35
CA LEU A 43 -39.52 10.96 51.31
C LEU A 43 -38.23 11.82 51.40
N PHE A 44 -38.35 13.08 50.94
CA PHE A 44 -37.81 14.36 51.46
C PHE A 44 -36.34 14.46 51.96
N GLN A 45 -35.45 15.32 51.40
CA GLN A 45 -35.46 16.79 51.18
C GLN A 45 -34.92 17.64 52.36
N GLN A 46 -33.93 18.50 52.05
CA GLN A 46 -33.92 19.98 52.24
C GLN A 46 -32.60 20.50 51.59
N ASN A 47 -32.58 21.49 50.67
CA ASN A 47 -32.88 22.94 50.80
C ASN A 47 -31.83 23.63 51.71
N GLN A 48 -31.14 24.73 51.36
CA GLN A 48 -31.38 25.88 50.44
C GLN A 48 -30.02 26.64 50.22
N ASP A 49 -29.78 27.66 49.35
CA ASP A 49 -30.55 28.31 48.27
C ASP A 49 -29.62 29.08 47.28
N ASP A 50 -30.24 29.78 46.31
CA ASP A 50 -29.83 31.05 45.65
C ASP A 50 -28.68 31.12 44.61
N LYS A 51 -29.07 31.50 43.37
CA LYS A 51 -28.37 32.57 42.62
C LYS A 51 -29.22 33.25 41.54
N VAL A 52 -29.26 34.58 41.60
CA VAL A 52 -29.98 35.50 40.69
C VAL A 52 -29.49 35.43 39.24
N THR A 53 -30.37 35.63 38.24
CA THR A 53 -30.00 35.90 36.84
C THR A 53 -30.98 36.86 36.16
N GLN A 54 -30.47 38.00 35.65
CA GLN A 54 -31.18 39.05 34.90
C GLN A 54 -30.14 40.02 34.28
N VAL A 55 -30.24 40.62 33.09
CA VAL A 55 -30.91 40.35 31.77
C VAL A 55 -30.03 41.00 30.68
N LEU A 56 -30.36 40.83 29.39
CA LEU A 56 -29.95 41.61 28.19
C LEU A 56 -28.60 41.26 27.52
N SER A 57 -28.46 41.32 26.19
CA SER A 57 -29.45 41.22 25.10
C SER A 57 -28.76 40.94 23.74
N GLY A 58 -29.54 40.46 22.77
CA GLY A 58 -29.36 40.71 21.33
C GLY A 58 -28.04 40.34 20.61
N LYS A 59 -28.09 39.27 19.79
CA LYS A 59 -27.46 39.26 18.46
C LYS A 59 -28.17 38.27 17.52
N GLU A 60 -28.25 38.60 16.23
CA GLU A 60 -29.16 37.93 15.32
C GLU A 60 -28.74 36.51 14.90
N MET A 61 -29.74 35.64 14.68
CA MET A 61 -29.57 34.42 13.90
C MET A 61 -29.75 34.77 12.42
N ILE A 62 -28.71 34.53 11.61
CA ILE A 62 -28.81 34.65 10.15
C ILE A 62 -29.35 33.33 9.58
N PRO A 63 -30.55 33.28 8.98
CA PRO A 63 -31.02 32.10 8.27
C PRO A 63 -30.30 32.01 6.92
N VAL A 64 -29.36 31.08 6.80
CA VAL A 64 -28.77 30.72 5.50
C VAL A 64 -29.64 29.65 4.85
N ASP A 65 -30.81 30.06 4.36
CA ASP A 65 -31.55 29.30 3.36
C ASP A 65 -30.80 29.39 2.02
N GLU A 66 -29.79 28.53 1.83
CA GLU A 66 -29.35 28.21 0.47
C GLU A 66 -30.52 27.51 -0.24
N PRO A 67 -31.06 28.07 -1.35
CA PRO A 67 -32.12 27.40 -2.09
C PRO A 67 -31.58 26.08 -2.63
N GLN A 68 -32.13 24.96 -2.16
CA GLN A 68 -31.77 23.65 -2.68
C GLN A 68 -32.07 23.62 -4.19
N ALA A 69 -31.01 23.64 -4.99
CA ALA A 69 -31.12 23.63 -6.44
C ALA A 69 -32.01 22.44 -6.85
N PRO A 70 -32.97 22.64 -7.78
CA PRO A 70 -33.96 21.63 -8.12
C PRO A 70 -33.28 20.32 -8.50
N VAL A 71 -33.85 19.20 -8.05
CA VAL A 71 -33.29 17.88 -8.34
C VAL A 71 -33.44 17.60 -9.82
N GLU A 72 -32.36 17.85 -10.56
CA GLU A 72 -32.25 17.56 -11.98
C GLU A 72 -32.49 16.06 -12.22
N GLU A 73 -33.67 15.72 -12.74
CA GLU A 73 -34.07 14.34 -12.99
C GLU A 73 -33.51 13.85 -14.32
N PRO A 74 -33.02 12.59 -14.41
CA PRO A 74 -32.61 12.01 -15.67
C PRO A 74 -33.75 11.98 -16.69
N TYR A 75 -33.49 12.40 -17.93
CA TYR A 75 -34.46 12.36 -19.02
C TYR A 75 -33.93 11.59 -20.24
N LEU A 76 -34.84 11.14 -21.09
CA LEU A 76 -34.49 10.42 -22.32
C LEU A 76 -33.77 11.35 -23.30
N ASN A 77 -32.75 10.83 -23.99
CA ASN A 77 -31.86 11.54 -24.90
C ASN A 77 -30.95 12.59 -24.26
N GLN A 78 -30.86 12.67 -22.92
CA GLN A 78 -29.81 13.45 -22.23
C GLN A 78 -28.42 12.95 -22.66
N GLU A 79 -27.52 13.88 -23.02
CA GLU A 79 -26.14 13.59 -23.43
C GLU A 79 -25.13 13.78 -22.30
N PHE A 80 -24.04 13.02 -22.34
CA PHE A 80 -22.83 13.17 -21.52
C PHE A 80 -21.59 12.97 -22.40
N GLU A 81 -20.49 13.65 -22.08
CA GLU A 81 -19.21 13.51 -22.80
C GLU A 81 -18.47 12.22 -22.38
N SER A 82 -18.78 11.64 -21.21
CA SER A 82 -18.14 10.40 -20.75
C SER A 82 -19.04 9.41 -19.99
N GLU A 83 -18.63 8.13 -19.99
CA GLU A 83 -19.25 7.06 -19.19
C GLU A 83 -19.17 7.33 -17.68
N ALA A 84 -18.10 8.01 -17.23
CA ALA A 84 -17.87 8.34 -15.83
C ALA A 84 -18.79 9.48 -15.35
N GLU A 85 -19.01 10.48 -16.20
CA GLU A 85 -19.94 11.59 -15.97
C GLU A 85 -21.39 11.10 -15.88
N ALA A 86 -21.83 10.28 -16.86
CA ALA A 86 -23.15 9.64 -16.83
C ALA A 86 -23.37 8.80 -15.56
N HIS A 87 -22.33 8.12 -15.07
CA HIS A 87 -22.36 7.38 -13.82
C HIS A 87 -22.43 8.30 -12.59
N ALA A 88 -21.64 9.38 -12.57
CA ALA A 88 -21.63 10.35 -11.47
C ALA A 88 -22.97 11.07 -11.34
N PHE A 89 -23.58 11.49 -12.46
CA PHE A 89 -24.90 12.12 -12.51
C PHE A 89 -25.98 11.20 -11.91
N TYR A 90 -26.07 9.95 -12.38
CA TYR A 90 -27.08 9.01 -11.85
C TYR A 90 -26.82 8.61 -10.39
N ASN A 91 -25.56 8.56 -9.95
CA ASN A 91 -25.22 8.33 -8.54
C ASN A 91 -25.61 9.53 -7.65
N ALA A 92 -25.45 10.77 -8.13
CA ALA A 92 -25.90 11.96 -7.43
C ALA A 92 -27.44 12.01 -7.33
N TYR A 93 -28.15 11.71 -8.41
CA TYR A 93 -29.60 11.54 -8.41
C TYR A 93 -30.06 10.50 -7.39
N ALA A 94 -29.49 9.29 -7.43
CA ALA A 94 -29.84 8.21 -6.50
C ALA A 94 -29.58 8.58 -5.03
N THR A 95 -28.46 9.24 -4.75
CA THR A 95 -28.10 9.70 -3.40
C THR A 95 -29.11 10.73 -2.86
N ARG A 96 -29.57 11.67 -3.71
CA ARG A 96 -30.61 12.65 -3.35
C ARG A 96 -31.98 11.99 -3.13
N VAL A 97 -32.36 11.04 -4.00
CA VAL A 97 -33.65 10.34 -3.98
C VAL A 97 -33.73 9.26 -2.89
N GLY A 98 -32.59 8.81 -2.35
CA GLY A 98 -32.54 7.88 -1.21
C GLY A 98 -32.40 6.41 -1.58
N PHE A 99 -31.65 6.09 -2.64
CA PHE A 99 -31.25 4.73 -3.01
C PHE A 99 -29.76 4.65 -3.42
N VAL A 100 -29.26 3.41 -3.54
CA VAL A 100 -27.88 3.13 -3.99
C VAL A 100 -27.93 2.42 -5.33
N ILE A 101 -27.02 2.75 -6.24
CA ILE A 101 -26.95 2.14 -7.58
C ILE A 101 -25.97 0.96 -7.63
N ARG A 102 -26.16 0.08 -8.61
CA ARG A 102 -25.16 -0.90 -9.06
C ARG A 102 -25.13 -0.98 -10.59
N VAL A 103 -23.99 -1.34 -11.16
CA VAL A 103 -23.92 -1.73 -12.58
C VAL A 103 -24.60 -3.09 -12.74
N SER A 104 -25.55 -3.22 -13.66
CA SER A 104 -26.23 -4.49 -13.96
C SER A 104 -25.72 -5.12 -15.25
N LYS A 105 -25.43 -4.30 -16.28
CA LYS A 105 -24.91 -4.78 -17.56
C LYS A 105 -23.93 -3.78 -18.18
N LEU A 106 -22.83 -4.29 -18.72
CA LEU A 106 -21.86 -3.54 -19.53
C LEU A 106 -21.82 -4.14 -20.94
N SER A 107 -22.06 -3.31 -21.95
CA SER A 107 -21.94 -3.66 -23.36
C SER A 107 -20.59 -3.17 -23.89
N ARG A 108 -19.85 -4.04 -24.59
CA ARG A 108 -18.55 -3.73 -25.19
C ARG A 108 -18.54 -3.90 -26.70
N SER A 109 -17.71 -3.13 -27.40
CA SER A 109 -17.42 -3.30 -28.83
C SER A 109 -16.75 -4.65 -29.08
N ARG A 110 -17.15 -5.36 -30.16
CA ARG A 110 -16.52 -6.63 -30.57
C ARG A 110 -15.15 -6.44 -31.25
N HIS A 111 -14.84 -5.25 -31.76
CA HIS A 111 -13.59 -4.98 -32.49
C HIS A 111 -12.49 -4.38 -31.61
N ASP A 112 -12.88 -3.70 -30.53
CA ASP A 112 -11.99 -2.82 -29.74
C ASP A 112 -12.14 -3.03 -28.21
N GLY A 113 -13.15 -3.79 -27.77
CA GLY A 113 -13.40 -4.07 -26.34
C GLY A 113 -13.85 -2.87 -25.51
N SER A 114 -13.81 -1.65 -26.05
CA SER A 114 -14.30 -0.42 -25.43
C SER A 114 -15.79 -0.49 -25.06
N ALA A 115 -16.18 0.27 -24.02
CA ALA A 115 -17.56 0.31 -23.57
C ALA A 115 -18.44 1.09 -24.56
N ILE A 116 -19.58 0.50 -24.94
CA ILE A 116 -20.58 1.06 -25.87
C ILE A 116 -21.95 1.23 -25.23
N GLY A 117 -22.14 0.76 -23.99
CA GLY A 117 -23.35 1.01 -23.21
C GLY A 117 -23.27 0.43 -21.80
N ARG A 118 -23.95 1.07 -20.85
CA ARG A 118 -23.95 0.70 -19.43
C ARG A 118 -25.37 0.82 -18.86
N ALA A 119 -25.81 -0.22 -18.16
CA ALA A 119 -27.05 -0.24 -17.41
C ALA A 119 -26.76 -0.08 -15.91
N LEU A 120 -27.29 0.97 -15.30
CA LEU A 120 -27.25 1.22 -13.86
C LEU A 120 -28.64 0.98 -13.29
N VAL A 121 -28.72 0.31 -12.15
CA VAL A 121 -29.98 -0.12 -11.51
C VAL A 121 -29.93 0.12 -10.01
N CYS A 122 -31.07 0.15 -9.34
CA CYS A 122 -31.13 0.11 -7.88
C CYS A 122 -30.40 -1.14 -7.33
N ASN A 123 -29.70 -1.02 -6.20
CA ASN A 123 -29.02 -2.14 -5.55
C ASN A 123 -29.97 -3.32 -5.22
N LYS A 124 -31.26 -3.04 -4.97
CA LYS A 124 -32.32 -4.03 -4.74
C LYS A 124 -32.95 -4.61 -6.02
N GLU A 125 -32.39 -4.36 -7.21
CA GLU A 125 -32.84 -4.95 -8.48
C GLU A 125 -32.67 -6.47 -8.51
N GLY A 126 -33.62 -7.15 -9.15
CA GLY A 126 -33.70 -8.61 -9.24
C GLY A 126 -34.26 -9.28 -7.97
N PHE A 127 -34.25 -10.60 -7.96
CA PHE A 127 -34.60 -11.44 -6.81
C PHE A 127 -33.41 -12.33 -6.43
N ARG A 128 -33.45 -12.97 -5.25
CA ARG A 128 -32.52 -14.04 -4.89
C ARG A 128 -33.11 -15.38 -5.34
N MET A 129 -32.30 -16.20 -6.02
CA MET A 129 -32.65 -17.60 -6.26
C MET A 129 -32.56 -18.39 -4.94
N PRO A 130 -33.53 -19.24 -4.60
CA PRO A 130 -33.48 -20.04 -3.38
C PRO A 130 -32.30 -21.02 -3.43
N ASP A 131 -31.50 -21.05 -2.37
CA ASP A 131 -30.42 -22.02 -2.22
C ASP A 131 -31.00 -23.43 -1.99
N LYS A 132 -30.58 -24.42 -2.78
CA LYS A 132 -30.95 -25.84 -2.60
C LYS A 132 -30.20 -26.52 -1.42
N ARG A 133 -29.82 -25.76 -0.39
CA ARG A 133 -29.15 -26.27 0.81
C ARG A 133 -30.04 -26.04 2.01
N GLU A 134 -30.26 -27.10 2.77
CA GLU A 134 -31.31 -27.14 3.78
C GLU A 134 -31.04 -26.27 5.01
N LYS A 135 -32.12 -26.08 5.75
CA LYS A 135 -32.27 -25.29 6.98
C LYS A 135 -31.14 -25.59 7.98
N ILE A 136 -30.28 -24.59 8.26
CA ILE A 136 -29.71 -24.19 9.57
C ILE A 136 -28.69 -23.06 9.32
N VAL A 137 -29.19 -21.88 8.92
CA VAL A 137 -28.43 -20.61 8.93
C VAL A 137 -29.41 -19.49 9.28
N ARG A 138 -29.02 -18.54 10.15
CA ARG A 138 -29.81 -17.32 10.39
C ARG A 138 -30.09 -16.62 9.06
N GLN A 139 -31.36 -16.51 8.67
CA GLN A 139 -31.75 -15.81 7.44
C GLN A 139 -31.26 -14.36 7.49
N ARG A 140 -30.30 -14.02 6.63
CA ARG A 140 -29.95 -12.63 6.36
C ARG A 140 -31.14 -11.96 5.67
N THR A 141 -31.49 -10.76 6.11
CA THR A 141 -32.56 -9.96 5.50
C THR A 141 -32.37 -9.83 3.99
N GLU A 142 -33.46 -9.99 3.24
CA GLU A 142 -33.39 -10.05 1.78
C GLU A 142 -33.06 -8.68 1.17
N THR A 143 -31.91 -8.62 0.48
CA THR A 143 -31.37 -7.36 -0.05
C THR A 143 -31.86 -7.01 -1.46
N ARG A 144 -32.64 -7.88 -2.10
CA ARG A 144 -33.16 -7.74 -3.47
C ARG A 144 -34.66 -8.02 -3.50
N VAL A 145 -35.45 -7.02 -3.91
CA VAL A 145 -36.92 -7.03 -3.82
C VAL A 145 -37.59 -6.70 -5.17
N GLY A 146 -36.97 -7.14 -6.26
CA GLY A 146 -37.49 -6.94 -7.62
C GLY A 146 -37.50 -5.48 -8.10
N CYS A 147 -36.64 -4.62 -7.54
CA CYS A 147 -36.70 -3.18 -7.84
C CYS A 147 -36.38 -2.88 -9.31
N ARG A 148 -37.27 -2.15 -10.00
CA ARG A 148 -37.22 -1.92 -11.45
C ARG A 148 -36.50 -0.63 -11.87
N ALA A 149 -36.30 0.30 -10.93
CA ALA A 149 -35.63 1.59 -11.19
C ALA A 149 -34.22 1.40 -11.81
N MET A 150 -34.03 2.02 -12.97
CA MET A 150 -32.82 1.86 -13.80
C MET A 150 -32.60 3.03 -14.77
N ILE A 151 -31.36 3.18 -15.25
CA ILE A 151 -31.00 3.98 -16.42
C ILE A 151 -30.09 3.17 -17.36
N LEU A 152 -30.24 3.37 -18.67
CA LEU A 152 -29.44 2.73 -19.72
C LEU A 152 -28.82 3.79 -20.62
N VAL A 153 -27.52 4.01 -20.49
CA VAL A 153 -26.75 4.88 -21.38
C VAL A 153 -26.06 4.08 -22.49
N ARG A 154 -25.96 4.65 -23.68
CA ARG A 154 -25.24 4.06 -24.83
C ARG A 154 -24.35 5.10 -25.50
N LYS A 155 -23.20 4.66 -26.02
CA LYS A 155 -22.32 5.49 -26.82
C LYS A 155 -22.86 5.59 -28.25
N VAL A 156 -23.05 6.81 -28.74
CA VAL A 156 -23.49 7.09 -30.13
C VAL A 156 -22.28 7.33 -31.05
N SER A 157 -22.51 7.41 -32.36
CA SER A 157 -21.46 7.58 -33.38
C SER A 157 -20.68 8.89 -33.26
N SER A 158 -21.27 9.95 -32.68
CA SER A 158 -20.58 11.21 -32.34
C SER A 158 -19.60 11.09 -31.16
N GLY A 159 -19.50 9.93 -30.52
CA GLY A 159 -18.59 9.67 -29.40
C GLY A 159 -19.23 9.90 -28.01
N LYS A 160 -20.31 10.68 -27.95
CA LYS A 160 -21.06 10.98 -26.71
C LYS A 160 -21.84 9.79 -26.16
N TRP A 161 -22.29 9.91 -24.92
CA TRP A 161 -23.10 8.93 -24.20
C TRP A 161 -24.52 9.46 -23.98
N VAL A 162 -25.54 8.72 -24.43
CA VAL A 162 -26.93 9.17 -24.47
C VAL A 162 -27.84 8.27 -23.63
N VAL A 163 -28.76 8.84 -22.86
CA VAL A 163 -29.78 8.11 -22.09
C VAL A 163 -30.84 7.50 -23.02
N THR A 164 -30.78 6.18 -23.18
CA THR A 164 -31.69 5.41 -24.07
C THR A 164 -32.88 4.77 -23.35
N LYS A 165 -32.84 4.66 -22.02
CA LYS A 165 -33.97 4.27 -21.17
C LYS A 165 -33.77 4.82 -19.76
N PHE A 166 -34.85 5.28 -19.14
CA PHE A 166 -34.93 5.59 -17.72
C PHE A 166 -36.22 4.94 -17.16
N VAL A 167 -36.17 4.50 -15.91
CA VAL A 167 -37.28 3.90 -15.15
C VAL A 167 -37.17 4.45 -13.73
N LYS A 168 -38.21 5.11 -13.25
CA LYS A 168 -38.21 5.88 -11.99
C LYS A 168 -38.80 5.07 -10.82
N GLU A 169 -39.52 3.99 -11.14
CA GLU A 169 -40.40 3.29 -10.21
C GLU A 169 -39.65 2.31 -9.29
N HIS A 170 -39.60 2.63 -8.01
CA HIS A 170 -39.12 1.74 -6.96
C HIS A 170 -40.23 0.84 -6.42
N THR A 171 -39.91 -0.42 -6.14
CA THR A 171 -40.82 -1.40 -5.49
C THR A 171 -40.68 -1.41 -3.96
N HIS A 172 -40.05 -0.38 -3.39
CA HIS A 172 -39.77 -0.25 -1.97
C HIS A 172 -39.79 1.21 -1.54
N PRO A 173 -40.06 1.52 -0.26
CA PRO A 173 -39.89 2.88 0.26
C PRO A 173 -38.45 3.37 0.06
N LEU A 174 -38.33 4.63 -0.29
CA LEU A 174 -37.09 5.38 -0.38
C LEU A 174 -36.83 6.09 0.94
N THR A 175 -35.56 6.34 1.27
CA THR A 175 -35.20 7.04 2.51
C THR A 175 -34.19 8.14 2.18
N PRO A 176 -34.65 9.39 1.95
CA PRO A 176 -33.78 10.54 1.75
C PRO A 176 -32.86 10.71 2.95
N GLY A 177 -31.57 10.44 2.75
CA GLY A 177 -30.62 10.37 3.85
C GLY A 177 -30.18 11.77 4.29
N LYS A 178 -30.39 12.12 5.56
CA LYS A 178 -29.61 13.20 6.21
C LYS A 178 -28.12 12.82 6.17
N GLY A 179 -27.41 13.34 5.18
CA GLY A 179 -25.95 13.45 5.16
C GLY A 179 -25.14 12.16 5.38
N ARG A 180 -25.50 11.03 4.75
CA ARG A 180 -24.59 9.86 4.66
C ARG A 180 -23.39 10.18 3.76
N ARG A 181 -22.40 10.90 4.29
CA ARG A 181 -21.08 11.10 3.68
C ARG A 181 -20.19 9.86 3.87
N ASP A 182 -20.65 8.71 3.40
CA ASP A 182 -19.89 7.46 3.43
C ASP A 182 -20.23 6.60 2.21
N LEU A 183 -19.29 5.73 1.82
CA LEU A 183 -19.29 4.97 0.56
C LEU A 183 -19.05 5.82 -0.70
N VAL A 184 -18.06 6.71 -0.67
CA VAL A 184 -17.30 7.04 -1.89
C VAL A 184 -16.53 5.79 -2.31
N TYR A 185 -17.09 5.02 -3.25
CA TYR A 185 -16.34 4.01 -3.99
C TYR A 185 -15.61 4.71 -5.15
N ASP A 186 -14.33 4.40 -5.32
CA ASP A 186 -13.45 4.91 -6.38
C ASP A 186 -13.32 6.44 -6.57
N GLN A 187 -12.51 7.07 -5.70
CA GLN A 187 -11.62 8.17 -6.11
C GLN A 187 -10.19 7.69 -6.46
N CYS A 188 -9.97 6.37 -6.59
CA CYS A 188 -8.69 5.76 -6.96
C CYS A 188 -8.44 5.45 -8.47
N PRO A 189 -9.25 5.87 -9.48
CA PRO A 189 -8.84 5.69 -10.88
C PRO A 189 -7.62 6.54 -11.27
N ASN A 190 -7.49 7.74 -10.70
CA ASN A 190 -6.69 8.80 -11.30
C ASN A 190 -5.19 8.69 -10.99
N GLU A 191 -4.81 8.40 -9.74
CA GLU A 191 -3.41 8.22 -9.35
C GLU A 191 -2.80 6.97 -10.00
N ARG A 192 -3.51 5.83 -10.01
CA ARG A 192 -3.09 4.60 -10.72
C ARG A 192 -2.89 4.79 -12.22
N ASN A 193 -3.81 5.48 -12.90
CA ASN A 193 -3.65 5.80 -14.32
C ASN A 193 -2.42 6.68 -14.56
N LYS A 194 -2.17 7.67 -13.69
CA LYS A 194 -1.02 8.57 -13.78
C LYS A 194 0.32 7.86 -13.50
N ILE A 195 0.36 6.87 -12.59
CA ILE A 195 1.52 5.99 -12.40
C ILE A 195 1.81 5.21 -13.69
N ARG A 196 0.78 4.60 -14.30
CA ARG A 196 0.93 3.83 -15.55
C ARG A 196 1.43 4.71 -16.70
N GLU A 197 0.86 5.91 -16.84
CA GLU A 197 1.25 6.89 -17.85
C GLU A 197 2.70 7.36 -17.65
N LEU A 198 3.08 7.80 -16.44
CA LEU A 198 4.44 8.24 -16.13
C LEU A 198 5.46 7.11 -16.32
N SER A 199 5.10 5.87 -15.99
CA SER A 199 5.95 4.70 -16.22
C SER A 199 6.17 4.42 -17.71
N GLN A 200 5.13 4.56 -18.54
CA GLN A 200 5.23 4.44 -19.99
C GLN A 200 6.07 5.58 -20.59
N GLN A 201 5.86 6.83 -20.16
CA GLN A 201 6.70 7.96 -20.59
C GLN A 201 8.17 7.76 -20.19
N LEU A 202 8.45 7.27 -18.98
CA LEU A 202 9.80 7.00 -18.49
C LEU A 202 10.50 5.91 -19.29
N ALA A 203 9.79 4.85 -19.68
CA ALA A 203 10.32 3.79 -20.54
C ALA A 203 10.68 4.32 -21.95
N ILE A 204 9.84 5.18 -22.52
CA ILE A 204 10.07 5.82 -23.83
C ILE A 204 11.30 6.75 -23.78
N GLU A 205 11.41 7.59 -22.75
CA GLU A 205 12.53 8.52 -22.63
C GLU A 205 13.86 7.82 -22.30
N LYS A 206 13.85 6.77 -21.47
CA LYS A 206 15.04 5.91 -21.26
C LYS A 206 15.49 5.26 -22.58
N LYS A 207 14.56 4.79 -23.42
CA LYS A 207 14.88 4.23 -24.74
C LYS A 207 15.48 5.30 -25.67
N ARG A 208 14.92 6.52 -25.69
CA ARG A 208 15.46 7.67 -26.46
C ARG A 208 16.88 8.02 -26.02
N ALA A 209 17.11 8.18 -24.71
CA ALA A 209 18.43 8.47 -24.16
C ALA A 209 19.47 7.39 -24.51
N ALA A 210 19.09 6.10 -24.45
CA ALA A 210 19.96 5.00 -24.84
C ALA A 210 20.29 5.01 -26.35
N THR A 211 19.31 5.29 -27.23
CA THR A 211 19.55 5.42 -28.67
C THR A 211 20.50 6.58 -28.98
N TYR A 212 20.26 7.78 -28.43
CA TYR A 212 21.16 8.92 -28.65
C TYR A 212 22.56 8.67 -28.11
N LYS A 213 22.69 8.07 -26.92
CA LYS A 213 24.00 7.67 -26.36
C LYS A 213 24.73 6.72 -27.30
N ARG A 214 24.06 5.68 -27.83
CA ARG A 214 24.68 4.74 -28.78
C ARG A 214 25.09 5.39 -30.10
N HIS A 215 24.30 6.32 -30.62
CA HIS A 215 24.68 7.10 -31.81
C HIS A 215 25.92 7.96 -31.54
N LEU A 216 25.99 8.60 -30.38
CA LEU A 216 27.14 9.39 -29.92
C LEU A 216 28.41 8.51 -29.86
N GLU A 217 28.30 7.31 -29.27
CA GLU A 217 29.39 6.35 -29.12
C GLU A 217 29.93 5.88 -30.50
N MET A 218 29.05 5.47 -31.42
CA MET A 218 29.46 5.07 -32.78
C MET A 218 30.14 6.19 -33.57
N VAL A 219 29.73 7.45 -33.38
CA VAL A 219 30.39 8.60 -34.03
C VAL A 219 31.78 8.86 -33.44
N PHE A 220 31.95 8.73 -32.12
CA PHE A 220 33.28 8.81 -31.49
C PHE A 220 34.21 7.67 -31.94
N GLU A 221 33.72 6.44 -32.04
CA GLU A 221 34.48 5.30 -32.58
C GLU A 221 34.97 5.58 -34.01
N HIS A 222 34.07 6.05 -34.91
CA HIS A 222 34.45 6.44 -36.27
C HIS A 222 35.47 7.59 -36.34
N ILE A 223 35.36 8.60 -35.47
CA ILE A 223 36.32 9.71 -35.40
C ILE A 223 37.69 9.20 -34.92
N GLU A 224 37.74 8.29 -33.96
CA GLU A 224 38.98 7.71 -33.45
C GLU A 224 39.66 6.79 -34.49
N GLU A 225 38.90 5.91 -35.16
CA GLU A 225 39.39 5.11 -36.30
C GLU A 225 39.94 5.98 -37.43
N HIS A 226 39.21 7.05 -37.79
CA HIS A 226 39.63 7.99 -38.83
C HIS A 226 40.93 8.70 -38.45
N ASN A 227 41.05 9.19 -37.20
CA ASN A 227 42.26 9.84 -36.69
C ASN A 227 43.46 8.87 -36.65
N GLN A 228 43.27 7.61 -36.26
CA GLN A 228 44.33 6.59 -36.32
C GLN A 228 44.76 6.30 -37.77
N SER A 229 43.81 6.25 -38.72
CA SER A 229 44.08 6.07 -40.15
C SER A 229 44.86 7.25 -40.74
N LEU A 230 44.45 8.48 -40.41
CA LEU A 230 45.17 9.71 -40.78
C LEU A 230 46.58 9.74 -40.20
N SER A 231 46.74 9.41 -38.92
CA SER A 231 48.05 9.37 -38.26
C SER A 231 48.99 8.34 -38.92
N LYS A 232 48.50 7.15 -39.27
CA LYS A 232 49.27 6.13 -40.00
C LYS A 232 49.69 6.62 -41.40
N LYS A 233 48.80 7.29 -42.13
CA LYS A 233 49.12 7.88 -43.45
C LYS A 233 50.15 9.01 -43.34
N ILE A 234 49.98 9.92 -42.38
CA ILE A 234 50.93 11.02 -42.12
C ILE A 234 52.30 10.45 -41.74
N GLN A 235 52.35 9.46 -40.85
CA GLN A 235 53.61 8.82 -40.46
C GLN A 235 54.31 8.19 -41.68
N GLY A 236 53.58 7.42 -42.52
CA GLY A 236 54.13 6.86 -43.75
C GLY A 236 54.66 7.91 -44.74
N ILE A 237 54.00 9.07 -44.84
CA ILE A 237 54.47 10.21 -45.67
C ILE A 237 55.73 10.86 -45.05
N VAL A 238 55.77 11.03 -43.73
CA VAL A 238 56.93 11.57 -43.00
C VAL A 238 58.12 10.64 -43.12
N ASP A 239 57.94 9.33 -42.94
CA ASP A 239 58.98 8.32 -43.06
C ASP A 239 59.51 8.25 -44.50
N SER A 240 58.62 8.29 -45.51
CA SER A 240 59.01 8.36 -46.92
C SER A 240 59.83 9.62 -47.24
N ASN A 241 59.43 10.78 -46.71
CA ASN A 241 60.19 12.03 -46.86
C ASN A 241 61.53 11.99 -46.10
N PHE A 242 61.61 11.28 -44.97
CA PHE A 242 62.87 11.05 -44.24
C PHE A 242 63.80 10.11 -44.99
N GLU A 243 63.29 9.09 -45.68
CA GLU A 243 64.08 8.26 -46.59
C GLU A 243 64.57 9.05 -47.80
N GLU A 244 63.72 9.86 -48.44
CA GLU A 244 64.13 10.70 -49.58
C GLU A 244 65.20 11.72 -49.16
N ARG A 245 65.03 12.35 -47.99
CA ARG A 245 66.05 13.26 -47.42
C ARG A 245 67.34 12.54 -47.05
N ARG A 246 67.27 11.31 -46.52
CA ARG A 246 68.46 10.46 -46.29
C ARG A 246 69.18 10.10 -47.60
N ARG A 247 68.45 9.88 -48.70
CA ARG A 247 69.03 9.61 -50.02
C ARG A 247 69.63 10.86 -50.68
N ARG A 248 69.15 12.07 -50.33
CA ARG A 248 69.65 13.35 -50.88
C ARG A 248 70.74 14.05 -50.05
N ASN A 249 71.00 13.68 -48.79
CA ASN A 249 72.02 14.35 -47.96
C ASN A 249 72.73 13.39 -46.98
N PRO A 250 74.01 13.02 -47.22
CA PRO A 250 74.77 12.08 -46.37
C PRO A 250 75.52 12.73 -45.20
N ILE A 251 75.20 13.97 -44.80
CA ILE A 251 75.83 14.66 -43.66
C ILE A 251 74.78 15.23 -42.71
N LEU A 252 74.50 14.49 -41.63
CA LEU A 252 74.45 15.00 -40.24
C LEU A 252 74.20 13.83 -39.28
N ARG A 253 74.98 13.77 -38.20
CA ARG A 253 74.94 12.67 -37.22
C ARG A 253 74.37 13.17 -35.89
N ALA A 254 73.51 12.36 -35.28
CA ALA A 254 73.21 12.27 -33.85
C ALA A 254 73.05 13.57 -33.01
N THR A 255 71.83 13.83 -32.55
CA THR A 255 71.59 14.34 -31.19
C THR A 255 70.52 13.49 -30.51
N SER A 256 70.88 12.88 -29.37
CA SER A 256 69.97 12.11 -28.53
C SER A 256 69.49 12.96 -27.35
N LEU A 257 68.18 13.16 -27.25
CA LEU A 257 67.49 13.85 -26.16
C LEU A 257 66.20 13.07 -25.86
N SER A 258 65.71 12.84 -24.65
CA SER A 258 66.21 12.88 -23.26
C SER A 258 64.95 12.77 -22.39
N SER A 259 64.79 11.68 -21.63
CA SER A 259 63.88 11.52 -20.46
C SER A 259 62.48 12.18 -20.43
N PRO A 260 61.39 11.40 -20.27
CA PRO A 260 60.11 11.93 -19.79
C PRO A 260 60.25 12.47 -18.35
N SER A 261 59.91 13.75 -18.12
CA SER A 261 59.98 14.35 -16.79
C SER A 261 58.74 14.01 -15.94
N GLN A 262 58.96 13.66 -14.68
CA GLN A 262 57.88 13.27 -13.75
C GLN A 262 57.03 14.48 -13.31
N TYR A 263 55.78 14.59 -13.78
CA TYR A 263 54.89 15.67 -13.35
C TYR A 263 54.27 15.42 -11.97
N ARG A 264 54.98 15.87 -10.93
CA ARG A 264 54.67 15.65 -9.52
C ARG A 264 53.44 16.44 -9.05
N ARG A 265 52.25 15.81 -9.05
CA ARG A 265 51.01 16.41 -8.49
C ARG A 265 51.19 16.82 -7.02
N ARG A 266 51.25 18.13 -6.75
CA ARG A 266 51.04 18.69 -5.40
C ARG A 266 49.58 18.44 -4.98
N ARG A 267 49.37 17.71 -3.88
CA ARG A 267 48.08 17.73 -3.16
C ARG A 267 48.05 18.98 -2.27
N SER A 268 47.19 19.94 -2.58
CA SER A 268 46.88 21.08 -1.71
C SER A 268 45.92 20.64 -0.60
N SER A 269 46.47 20.23 0.54
CA SER A 269 45.70 19.81 1.71
C SER A 269 45.21 21.03 2.51
N GLN A 270 44.09 21.64 2.10
CA GLN A 270 43.34 22.57 2.95
C GLN A 270 41.88 22.75 2.49
N SER A 271 41.08 21.71 2.71
CA SER A 271 39.63 21.85 2.83
C SER A 271 39.28 21.65 4.30
N GLY A 272 39.24 22.74 5.07
CA GLY A 272 38.82 22.69 6.46
C GLY A 272 37.37 22.20 6.51
N ILE A 273 37.15 20.99 7.01
CA ILE A 273 35.80 20.43 7.15
C ILE A 273 35.10 21.21 8.25
N LEU A 274 34.36 22.23 7.83
CA LEU A 274 33.41 22.93 8.67
C LEU A 274 32.27 21.94 8.98
N PHE A 275 32.46 21.15 10.04
CA PHE A 275 31.41 20.33 10.64
C PHE A 275 30.32 21.27 11.16
N LEU A 276 29.41 21.68 10.27
CA LEU A 276 28.07 22.06 10.69
C LEU A 276 27.54 20.87 11.50
N LYS A 277 27.29 21.10 12.79
CA LYS A 277 26.45 20.20 13.58
C LYS A 277 25.09 20.20 12.89
N MET A 278 24.82 19.21 12.03
CA MET A 278 23.48 18.95 11.53
C MET A 278 22.57 18.89 12.74
N LYS A 279 21.56 19.76 12.79
CA LYS A 279 20.56 19.72 13.86
C LYS A 279 19.98 18.31 13.87
N LYS A 280 20.16 17.55 14.95
CA LYS A 280 19.54 16.23 15.09
C LYS A 280 18.03 16.44 14.99
N MET A 281 17.43 16.02 13.88
CA MET A 281 15.99 16.08 13.72
C MET A 281 15.34 15.07 14.66
N ILE A 282 14.30 15.47 15.37
CA ILE A 282 13.59 14.63 16.35
C ILE A 282 12.11 14.52 16.00
N ALA A 283 11.57 13.30 16.01
CA ALA A 283 10.14 13.03 15.87
C ALA A 283 9.53 12.51 17.18
N LEU A 284 8.27 12.88 17.41
CA LEU A 284 7.39 12.25 18.40
C LEU A 284 6.32 11.42 17.66
N GLY A 285 6.33 10.11 17.83
CA GLY A 285 5.48 9.16 17.09
C GLY A 285 4.41 8.48 17.93
N PHE A 286 3.23 8.26 17.34
CA PHE A 286 2.02 7.82 18.02
C PHE A 286 1.44 6.55 17.38
N GLU A 287 1.53 5.43 18.10
CA GLU A 287 0.96 4.12 17.76
C GLU A 287 -0.33 3.87 18.55
N GLY A 288 -1.35 3.34 17.88
CA GLY A 288 -2.72 3.17 18.39
C GLY A 288 -3.65 2.44 17.41
N SER A 289 -3.11 1.52 16.61
CA SER A 289 -3.85 0.74 15.60
C SER A 289 -4.59 -0.47 16.17
N ALA A 290 -4.12 -1.02 17.30
CA ALA A 290 -4.52 -2.31 17.84
C ALA A 290 -4.83 -2.20 19.34
N ASN A 291 -4.50 -3.22 20.15
CA ASN A 291 -4.71 -3.20 21.60
C ASN A 291 -3.66 -2.35 22.37
N LYS A 292 -2.61 -1.87 21.71
CA LYS A 292 -1.49 -1.12 22.32
C LYS A 292 -1.54 0.35 21.92
N ILE A 293 -1.25 1.22 22.89
CA ILE A 293 -1.04 2.66 22.70
C ILE A 293 0.41 2.99 23.07
N GLY A 294 1.13 3.65 22.18
CA GLY A 294 2.58 3.89 22.34
C GLY A 294 3.00 5.27 21.86
N VAL A 295 3.92 5.90 22.59
CA VAL A 295 4.47 7.22 22.24
C VAL A 295 5.99 7.16 22.26
N GLY A 296 6.62 7.31 21.10
CA GLY A 296 8.06 7.15 20.93
C GLY A 296 8.78 8.43 20.50
N VAL A 297 10.05 8.54 20.87
CA VAL A 297 10.94 9.65 20.50
C VAL A 297 12.21 9.06 19.86
N VAL A 298 12.54 9.51 18.65
CA VAL A 298 13.73 9.08 17.89
C VAL A 298 14.38 10.25 17.18
N THR A 299 15.69 10.12 16.96
CA THR A 299 16.46 10.95 16.03
C THR A 299 16.62 10.27 14.67
N LEU A 300 16.92 11.07 13.63
CA LEU A 300 17.06 10.62 12.25
C LEU A 300 18.17 9.57 12.03
N ASP A 301 19.12 9.48 12.96
CA ASP A 301 20.18 8.45 12.98
C ASP A 301 19.72 7.09 13.56
N GLY A 302 18.42 6.93 13.87
CA GLY A 302 17.85 5.72 14.44
C GLY A 302 17.91 5.65 15.97
N SER A 303 18.57 6.59 16.66
CA SER A 303 18.68 6.54 18.13
C SER A 303 17.32 6.72 18.81
N ILE A 304 16.88 5.72 19.58
CA ILE A 304 15.62 5.73 20.31
C ILE A 304 15.83 6.39 21.68
N LEU A 305 15.32 7.62 21.82
CA LEU A 305 15.43 8.40 23.07
C LEU A 305 14.36 8.00 24.09
N SER A 306 13.22 7.47 23.63
CA SER A 306 12.11 7.03 24.49
C SER A 306 11.11 6.17 23.71
N ASN A 307 10.49 5.16 24.35
CA ASN A 307 9.44 4.33 23.74
C ASN A 307 8.40 3.76 24.74
N PRO A 308 7.83 4.55 25.68
CA PRO A 308 6.78 4.05 26.57
C PRO A 308 5.51 3.63 25.80
N ARG A 309 4.90 2.55 26.27
CA ARG A 309 3.70 1.92 25.70
C ARG A 309 2.80 1.36 26.81
N HIS A 310 1.52 1.20 26.53
CA HIS A 310 0.55 0.54 27.41
C HIS A 310 -0.34 -0.41 26.62
N THR A 311 -0.63 -1.59 27.17
CA THR A 311 -1.35 -2.68 26.51
C THR A 311 -2.73 -2.83 27.12
N TYR A 312 -3.77 -2.91 26.28
CA TYR A 312 -5.09 -3.35 26.70
C TYR A 312 -5.13 -4.88 26.75
N VAL A 313 -5.43 -5.42 27.93
CA VAL A 313 -5.55 -6.86 28.18
C VAL A 313 -6.96 -7.15 28.66
N THR A 314 -7.64 -8.08 28.00
CA THR A 314 -8.97 -8.58 28.36
C THR A 314 -8.88 -9.81 29.27
N PRO A 315 -9.91 -10.15 30.07
CA PRO A 315 -9.96 -11.39 30.82
C PRO A 315 -9.77 -12.65 29.94
N PRO A 316 -9.28 -13.78 30.49
CA PRO A 316 -9.20 -15.05 29.78
C PRO A 316 -10.50 -15.42 29.07
N GLY A 317 -10.41 -16.03 27.89
CA GLY A 317 -11.58 -16.34 27.05
C GLY A 317 -12.23 -15.15 26.33
N GLN A 318 -11.85 -13.90 26.63
CA GLN A 318 -12.40 -12.68 25.99
C GLN A 318 -11.41 -12.03 25.01
N GLY A 319 -11.93 -11.46 23.92
CA GLY A 319 -11.16 -10.70 22.92
C GLY A 319 -11.44 -9.20 22.97
N PHE A 320 -10.52 -8.38 22.46
CA PHE A 320 -10.55 -6.92 22.58
C PHE A 320 -11.70 -6.27 21.80
N LEU A 321 -12.58 -5.51 22.47
CA LEU A 321 -13.60 -4.71 21.79
C LEU A 321 -13.05 -3.34 21.35
N PRO A 322 -13.32 -2.85 20.13
CA PRO A 322 -12.77 -1.59 19.64
C PRO A 322 -13.15 -0.36 20.48
N ARG A 323 -14.34 -0.34 21.09
CA ARG A 323 -14.82 0.76 21.95
C ARG A 323 -14.00 0.86 23.25
N GLU A 324 -13.78 -0.28 23.90
CA GLU A 324 -13.05 -0.37 25.17
C GLU A 324 -11.56 -0.11 24.96
N THR A 325 -11.01 -0.65 23.85
CA THR A 325 -9.63 -0.37 23.43
C THR A 325 -9.41 1.12 23.19
N ALA A 326 -10.34 1.82 22.55
CA ALA A 326 -10.28 3.28 22.35
C ALA A 326 -10.42 4.06 23.68
N GLN A 327 -11.28 3.62 24.60
CA GLN A 327 -11.40 4.20 25.94
C GLN A 327 -10.08 4.06 26.73
N HIS A 328 -9.44 2.90 26.66
CA HIS A 328 -8.10 2.66 27.20
C HIS A 328 -7.06 3.60 26.57
N HIS A 329 -7.07 3.81 25.25
CA HIS A 329 -6.15 4.75 24.59
C HIS A 329 -6.36 6.20 25.07
N LEU A 330 -7.61 6.65 25.21
CA LEU A 330 -7.94 7.99 25.72
C LEU A 330 -7.40 8.23 27.13
N GLN A 331 -7.44 7.21 28.01
CA GLN A 331 -6.92 7.29 29.37
C GLN A 331 -5.39 7.37 29.41
N HIS A 332 -4.69 6.61 28.56
CA HIS A 332 -3.24 6.45 28.66
C HIS A 332 -2.42 7.39 27.77
N ILE A 333 -3.00 7.99 26.72
CA ILE A 333 -2.25 8.80 25.75
C ILE A 333 -1.57 10.03 26.39
N LEU A 334 -2.27 10.77 27.27
CA LEU A 334 -1.69 11.96 27.93
C LEU A 334 -0.59 11.61 28.96
N PRO A 335 -0.75 10.59 29.82
CA PRO A 335 0.37 10.03 30.60
C PRO A 335 1.57 9.60 29.74
N LEU A 336 1.33 8.90 28.62
CA LEU A 336 2.39 8.41 27.75
C LEU A 336 3.18 9.54 27.08
N ILE A 337 2.53 10.62 26.61
CA ILE A 337 3.24 11.81 26.10
C ILE A 337 4.17 12.41 27.17
N LYS A 338 3.66 12.61 28.39
CA LYS A 338 4.44 13.18 29.51
C LYS A 338 5.63 12.27 29.87
N SER A 339 5.41 10.97 29.90
CA SER A 339 6.47 9.97 30.13
C SER A 339 7.50 9.97 28.99
N ALA A 340 7.05 10.05 27.74
CA ALA A 340 7.92 10.01 26.57
C ALA A 340 8.92 11.18 26.55
N LEU A 341 8.43 12.40 26.75
CA LEU A 341 9.24 13.62 26.80
C LEU A 341 10.19 13.63 28.02
N LYS A 342 9.71 13.21 29.20
CA LYS A 342 10.53 13.12 30.42
C LYS A 342 11.69 12.14 30.26
N THR A 343 11.43 10.97 29.69
CA THR A 343 12.45 9.92 29.47
C THR A 343 13.46 10.32 28.41
N ALA A 344 13.01 10.92 27.29
CA ALA A 344 13.89 11.45 26.26
C ALA A 344 14.70 12.70 26.69
N ARG A 345 14.29 13.36 27.78
CA ARG A 345 14.89 14.61 28.31
C ARG A 345 14.87 15.78 27.31
N ILE A 346 13.84 15.86 26.48
CA ILE A 346 13.66 16.91 25.46
C ILE A 346 12.54 17.89 25.81
N THR A 347 12.57 19.07 25.20
CA THR A 347 11.52 20.09 25.25
C THR A 347 10.68 20.09 23.97
N LEU A 348 9.57 20.84 23.98
CA LEU A 348 8.72 21.01 22.79
C LEU A 348 9.42 21.76 21.64
N ASN A 349 10.50 22.49 21.92
CA ASN A 349 11.27 23.21 20.91
C ASN A 349 12.15 22.26 20.08
N ASP A 350 12.60 21.16 20.70
CA ASP A 350 13.52 20.19 20.09
C ASP A 350 12.84 19.27 19.06
N ILE A 351 11.54 19.03 19.21
CA ILE A 351 10.71 18.23 18.29
C ILE A 351 10.57 18.96 16.94
N ASP A 352 10.88 18.29 15.83
CA ASP A 352 10.73 18.82 14.47
C ASP A 352 9.42 18.40 13.80
N CYS A 353 8.91 17.19 14.07
CA CYS A 353 7.63 16.72 13.52
C CYS A 353 6.86 15.77 14.47
N LEU A 354 5.55 15.66 14.24
CA LEU A 354 4.64 14.74 14.95
C LEU A 354 4.15 13.66 13.98
N CYS A 355 4.40 12.40 14.31
CA CYS A 355 4.11 11.26 13.43
C CYS A 355 2.98 10.42 14.03
N TYR A 356 2.01 9.95 13.22
CA TYR A 356 0.93 9.11 13.74
C TYR A 356 0.56 7.97 12.80
N THR A 357 0.01 6.93 13.38
CA THR A 357 -0.49 5.77 12.65
C THR A 357 -1.77 6.14 11.91
N LYS A 358 -1.69 6.26 10.58
CA LYS A 358 -2.88 6.50 9.73
C LYS A 358 -3.65 5.21 9.45
N GLY A 359 -2.96 4.07 9.45
CA GLY A 359 -3.55 2.74 9.26
C GLY A 359 -2.52 1.72 8.74
N PRO A 360 -2.92 0.46 8.50
CA PRO A 360 -4.24 -0.12 8.82
C PRO A 360 -4.46 -0.25 10.34
N GLY A 361 -5.65 -0.69 10.76
CA GLY A 361 -5.96 -0.90 12.19
C GLY A 361 -7.44 -0.79 12.54
N MET A 362 -7.76 -0.93 13.82
CA MET A 362 -9.11 -0.74 14.37
C MET A 362 -9.49 0.74 14.36
N GLY A 363 -10.65 1.07 13.80
CA GLY A 363 -11.04 2.46 13.55
C GLY A 363 -11.15 3.35 14.79
N ALA A 364 -11.77 2.87 15.87
CA ALA A 364 -11.94 3.65 17.10
C ALA A 364 -10.62 3.90 17.86
N PRO A 365 -9.71 2.90 18.02
CA PRO A 365 -8.34 3.13 18.48
C PRO A 365 -7.55 4.14 17.61
N LEU A 366 -7.55 3.98 16.28
CA LEU A 366 -6.84 4.87 15.36
C LEU A 366 -7.29 6.33 15.47
N GLN A 367 -8.59 6.55 15.69
CA GLN A 367 -9.17 7.87 15.88
C GLN A 367 -8.53 8.62 17.06
N VAL A 368 -8.19 7.93 18.16
CA VAL A 368 -7.59 8.55 19.35
C VAL A 368 -6.20 9.12 19.05
N ALA A 369 -5.34 8.35 18.39
CA ALA A 369 -4.00 8.78 18.00
C ALA A 369 -4.05 9.94 16.98
N ALA A 370 -4.94 9.85 15.99
CA ALA A 370 -5.12 10.90 14.98
C ALA A 370 -5.63 12.22 15.60
N VAL A 371 -6.64 12.18 16.48
CA VAL A 371 -7.15 13.37 17.16
C VAL A 371 -6.09 13.98 18.08
N ALA A 372 -5.36 13.17 18.84
CA ALA A 372 -4.28 13.65 19.71
C ALA A 372 -3.21 14.44 18.91
N VAL A 373 -2.68 13.86 17.83
CA VAL A 373 -1.64 14.51 17.02
C VAL A 373 -2.14 15.78 16.31
N ARG A 374 -3.40 15.83 15.90
CA ARG A 374 -4.01 17.05 15.33
C ARG A 374 -4.05 18.19 16.33
N VAL A 375 -4.49 17.93 17.56
CA VAL A 375 -4.53 18.92 18.65
C VAL A 375 -3.11 19.37 19.03
N LEU A 376 -2.17 18.44 19.18
CA LEU A 376 -0.78 18.77 19.49
C LEU A 376 -0.09 19.56 18.37
N SER A 377 -0.37 19.25 17.11
CA SER A 377 0.15 20.00 15.95
C SER A 377 -0.30 21.46 15.97
N GLN A 378 -1.58 21.72 16.24
CA GLN A 378 -2.11 23.08 16.36
C GLN A 378 -1.54 23.84 17.57
N LEU A 379 -1.44 23.18 18.73
CA LEU A 379 -0.91 23.80 19.96
C LEU A 379 0.59 24.09 19.89
N TRP A 380 1.39 23.17 19.36
CA TRP A 380 2.86 23.27 19.32
C TRP A 380 3.41 23.81 18.00
N LYS A 381 2.52 24.07 17.02
CA LYS A 381 2.84 24.53 15.65
C LYS A 381 3.88 23.65 14.96
N LYS A 382 3.71 22.32 15.08
CA LYS A 382 4.59 21.30 14.48
C LYS A 382 3.90 20.58 13.31
N PRO A 383 4.61 20.26 12.22
CA PRO A 383 4.06 19.52 11.09
C PRO A 383 3.66 18.08 11.48
N ILE A 384 2.59 17.59 10.85
CA ILE A 384 2.11 16.21 10.98
C ILE A 384 2.73 15.35 9.88
N VAL A 385 3.01 14.08 10.19
CA VAL A 385 3.27 13.02 9.21
C VAL A 385 2.36 11.82 9.48
N ALA A 386 1.54 11.47 8.50
CA ALA A 386 0.79 10.22 8.48
C ALA A 386 1.69 9.04 8.09
N VAL A 387 1.66 7.98 8.88
CA VAL A 387 2.52 6.79 8.71
C VAL A 387 1.66 5.54 8.47
N ASN A 388 2.13 4.66 7.57
CA ASN A 388 1.57 3.33 7.37
C ASN A 388 2.20 2.36 8.40
N HIS A 389 1.36 1.69 9.19
CA HIS A 389 1.78 0.79 10.27
C HIS A 389 2.63 -0.39 9.80
N CYS A 390 2.27 -1.01 8.66
CA CYS A 390 3.00 -2.14 8.09
C CYS A 390 4.41 -1.72 7.65
N VAL A 391 4.53 -0.56 6.98
CA VAL A 391 5.83 0.02 6.61
C VAL A 391 6.65 0.39 7.84
N ALA A 392 6.01 0.84 8.92
CA ALA A 392 6.72 1.20 10.14
C ALA A 392 7.36 0.00 10.85
N HIS A 393 6.66 -1.14 10.91
CA HIS A 393 7.24 -2.41 11.35
C HIS A 393 8.49 -2.77 10.53
N ILE A 394 8.42 -2.64 9.19
CA ILE A 394 9.57 -2.92 8.30
C ILE A 394 10.77 -2.01 8.59
N GLU A 395 10.59 -0.68 8.55
CA GLU A 395 11.72 0.25 8.68
C GLU A 395 12.36 0.23 10.08
N MET A 396 11.57 -0.02 11.13
CA MET A 396 12.10 -0.25 12.48
C MET A 396 12.88 -1.57 12.57
N GLY A 397 12.36 -2.65 11.98
CA GLY A 397 13.08 -3.91 11.88
C GLY A 397 14.42 -3.76 11.15
N ARG A 398 14.44 -3.05 10.01
CA ARG A 398 15.67 -2.76 9.24
C ARG A 398 16.70 -1.98 10.05
N VAL A 399 16.33 -0.86 10.69
CA VAL A 399 17.29 -0.01 11.42
C VAL A 399 17.82 -0.67 12.70
N VAL A 400 17.01 -1.47 13.40
CA VAL A 400 17.43 -2.18 14.62
C VAL A 400 18.34 -3.38 14.32
N THR A 401 18.07 -4.11 13.23
CA THR A 401 18.80 -5.34 12.90
C THR A 401 19.98 -5.14 11.95
N GLY A 402 20.02 -4.01 11.23
CA GLY A 402 20.97 -3.79 10.13
C GLY A 402 20.59 -4.52 8.83
N ALA A 403 19.36 -5.04 8.72
CA ALA A 403 18.88 -5.69 7.51
C ALA A 403 18.67 -4.67 6.37
N ASP A 404 19.47 -4.78 5.30
CA ASP A 404 19.43 -3.84 4.17
C ASP A 404 18.19 -4.07 3.28
N ASP A 405 18.14 -5.16 2.51
CA ASP A 405 17.03 -5.46 1.58
C ASP A 405 16.49 -6.90 1.75
N PRO A 406 15.84 -7.22 2.89
CA PRO A 406 15.32 -8.56 3.17
C PRO A 406 13.95 -8.83 2.51
N VAL A 407 13.56 -10.11 2.44
CA VAL A 407 12.13 -10.48 2.41
C VAL A 407 11.58 -10.38 3.83
N VAL A 408 10.46 -9.70 4.01
CA VAL A 408 9.86 -9.47 5.33
C VAL A 408 8.66 -10.39 5.52
N LEU A 409 8.70 -11.22 6.56
CA LEU A 409 7.49 -11.86 7.09
C LEU A 409 6.91 -10.97 8.20
N TYR A 410 5.78 -10.33 7.90
CA TYR A 410 5.05 -9.52 8.86
C TYR A 410 3.87 -10.31 9.44
N VAL A 411 3.94 -10.64 10.72
CA VAL A 411 2.99 -11.50 11.43
C VAL A 411 2.57 -10.90 12.77
N SER A 412 1.32 -10.42 12.82
CA SER A 412 0.73 -9.77 14.00
C SER A 412 -0.68 -10.30 14.29
N GLY A 413 -1.33 -9.77 15.33
CA GLY A 413 -2.74 -10.05 15.60
C GLY A 413 -3.69 -9.62 14.47
N GLY A 414 -3.29 -8.63 13.66
CA GLY A 414 -4.12 -8.07 12.58
C GLY A 414 -3.66 -8.40 11.16
N ASN A 415 -2.38 -8.76 10.96
CA ASN A 415 -1.78 -8.92 9.63
C ASN A 415 -0.97 -10.21 9.50
N THR A 416 -0.93 -10.78 8.30
CA THR A 416 -0.03 -11.89 7.92
C THR A 416 0.29 -11.72 6.45
N GLN A 417 1.49 -11.20 6.17
CA GLN A 417 1.92 -10.80 4.83
C GLN A 417 3.40 -11.10 4.64
N VAL A 418 3.76 -11.61 3.46
CA VAL A 418 5.14 -11.71 2.98
C VAL A 418 5.38 -10.54 2.02
N ILE A 419 6.30 -9.66 2.39
CA ILE A 419 6.50 -8.34 1.77
C ILE A 419 7.96 -8.22 1.34
N ALA A 420 8.23 -7.72 0.14
CA ALA A 420 9.60 -7.39 -0.27
C ALA A 420 9.66 -6.07 -1.05
N TYR A 421 10.81 -5.41 -1.03
CA TYR A 421 11.03 -4.20 -1.82
C TYR A 421 11.31 -4.57 -3.29
N SER A 422 10.48 -4.06 -4.21
CA SER A 422 10.54 -4.37 -5.64
C SER A 422 9.89 -3.25 -6.46
N GLU A 423 10.42 -2.95 -7.65
CA GLU A 423 10.00 -1.80 -8.50
C GLU A 423 10.04 -0.44 -7.76
N GLY A 424 10.88 -0.30 -6.74
CA GLY A 424 10.98 0.93 -5.93
C GLY A 424 9.78 1.17 -4.99
N ARG A 425 9.15 0.10 -4.49
CA ARG A 425 8.14 0.13 -3.42
C ARG A 425 8.11 -1.20 -2.66
N TYR A 426 7.54 -1.22 -1.46
CA TYR A 426 7.15 -2.48 -0.84
C TYR A 426 5.96 -3.09 -1.61
N ARG A 427 6.02 -4.40 -1.84
CA ARG A 427 4.96 -5.20 -2.48
C ARG A 427 4.68 -6.42 -1.63
N ILE A 428 3.41 -6.76 -1.51
CA ILE A 428 2.95 -8.01 -0.92
C ILE A 428 3.09 -9.09 -2.01
N PHE A 429 3.79 -10.17 -1.70
CA PHE A 429 3.98 -11.34 -2.58
C PHE A 429 3.11 -12.53 -2.18
N GLY A 430 2.72 -12.59 -0.91
CA GLY A 430 1.71 -13.51 -0.39
C GLY A 430 1.06 -12.95 0.86
N GLU A 431 -0.21 -13.22 1.09
CA GLU A 431 -0.92 -12.82 2.30
C GLU A 431 -1.91 -13.88 2.81
N THR A 432 -2.45 -13.68 4.02
CA THR A 432 -3.57 -14.50 4.48
C THR A 432 -4.83 -14.20 3.68
N ILE A 433 -5.51 -15.26 3.26
CA ILE A 433 -6.78 -15.21 2.52
C ILE A 433 -7.94 -14.86 3.47
N ASP A 434 -7.80 -15.09 4.79
CA ASP A 434 -8.91 -15.05 5.75
C ASP A 434 -8.65 -14.27 7.05
N ILE A 435 -7.84 -14.81 7.97
CA ILE A 435 -7.52 -14.22 9.28
C ILE A 435 -6.01 -14.18 9.46
N ALA A 436 -5.50 -13.20 10.20
CA ALA A 436 -4.09 -13.18 10.57
C ALA A 436 -3.73 -14.34 11.51
N VAL A 437 -2.50 -14.84 11.42
CA VAL A 437 -2.00 -15.90 12.29
C VAL A 437 -2.09 -15.54 13.77
N GLY A 438 -1.85 -14.28 14.13
CA GLY A 438 -2.03 -13.82 15.50
C GLY A 438 -3.48 -13.87 15.96
N ASN A 439 -4.46 -13.55 15.09
CA ASN A 439 -5.88 -13.75 15.42
C ASN A 439 -6.22 -15.25 15.55
N CYS A 440 -5.64 -16.13 14.73
CA CYS A 440 -5.81 -17.58 14.87
C CYS A 440 -5.33 -18.08 16.24
N LEU A 441 -4.13 -17.68 16.65
CA LEU A 441 -3.57 -17.95 17.99
C LEU A 441 -4.44 -17.34 19.09
N ASP A 442 -4.82 -16.07 18.99
CA ASP A 442 -5.69 -15.38 19.95
C ASP A 442 -7.08 -16.03 20.07
N ARG A 443 -7.64 -16.56 18.98
CA ARG A 443 -8.91 -17.34 19.03
C ARG A 443 -8.69 -18.66 19.76
N PHE A 444 -7.66 -19.41 19.40
CA PHE A 444 -7.37 -20.71 19.99
C PHE A 444 -7.06 -20.64 21.49
N ALA A 445 -6.30 -19.61 21.92
CA ALA A 445 -6.07 -19.34 23.34
C ALA A 445 -7.36 -19.14 24.14
N ARG A 446 -8.42 -18.58 23.52
CA ARG A 446 -9.74 -18.44 24.16
C ARG A 446 -10.50 -19.76 24.28
N VAL A 447 -10.33 -20.69 23.33
CA VAL A 447 -10.88 -22.06 23.42
C VAL A 447 -10.28 -22.78 24.63
N LEU A 448 -8.97 -22.71 24.80
CA LEU A 448 -8.25 -23.27 25.94
C LEU A 448 -8.34 -22.41 27.22
N THR A 449 -9.13 -21.32 27.23
CA THR A 449 -9.27 -20.34 28.32
C THR A 449 -7.94 -19.81 28.91
N LEU A 450 -6.89 -19.72 28.09
CA LEU A 450 -5.58 -19.23 28.48
C LEU A 450 -5.60 -17.73 28.83
N SER A 451 -4.60 -17.31 29.60
CA SER A 451 -4.37 -15.89 29.91
C SER A 451 -4.07 -15.08 28.64
N ASN A 452 -4.61 -13.86 28.59
CA ASN A 452 -4.23 -12.86 27.59
C ASN A 452 -3.01 -12.02 28.03
N ASP A 453 -2.55 -12.16 29.28
CA ASP A 453 -1.36 -11.50 29.84
C ASP A 453 -0.17 -12.49 29.88
N PRO A 454 1.04 -12.14 29.39
CA PRO A 454 1.40 -10.89 28.70
C PRO A 454 0.94 -10.83 27.24
N SER A 455 0.70 -11.99 26.62
CA SER A 455 -0.04 -12.11 25.35
C SER A 455 -0.56 -13.54 25.16
N PRO A 456 -1.64 -13.77 24.38
CA PRO A 456 -2.17 -15.11 24.15
C PRO A 456 -1.16 -16.01 23.41
N GLY A 457 -0.48 -15.47 22.40
CA GLY A 457 0.56 -16.19 21.64
C GLY A 457 1.74 -16.66 22.51
N TYR A 458 2.22 -15.82 23.44
CA TYR A 458 3.25 -16.23 24.41
C TYR A 458 2.77 -17.36 25.32
N ASN A 459 1.52 -17.33 25.77
CA ASN A 459 0.99 -18.37 26.65
C ASN A 459 0.73 -19.69 25.90
N ILE A 460 0.38 -19.65 24.61
CA ILE A 460 0.40 -20.83 23.73
C ILE A 460 1.82 -21.38 23.62
N GLU A 461 2.85 -20.53 23.45
CA GLU A 461 4.25 -20.97 23.35
C GLU A 461 4.80 -21.62 24.62
N GLN A 462 4.52 -21.06 25.81
CA GLN A 462 4.94 -21.69 27.08
C GLN A 462 4.20 -23.00 27.37
N LEU A 463 3.04 -23.22 26.75
CA LEU A 463 2.26 -24.44 26.86
C LEU A 463 2.64 -25.48 25.79
N ALA A 464 2.95 -25.04 24.56
CA ALA A 464 3.47 -25.87 23.47
C ALA A 464 4.80 -26.55 23.83
N LYS A 465 5.66 -25.88 24.62
CA LYS A 465 6.91 -26.45 25.19
C LYS A 465 6.69 -27.64 26.14
N LYS A 466 5.44 -28.07 26.37
CA LYS A 466 5.06 -29.24 27.19
C LYS A 466 4.23 -30.26 26.40
N GLY A 467 4.04 -30.07 25.09
CA GLY A 467 3.35 -31.03 24.24
C GLY A 467 4.31 -32.16 23.85
N GLU A 468 3.81 -33.39 23.84
CA GLU A 468 4.56 -34.59 23.46
C GLU A 468 3.97 -35.26 22.21
N LYS A 469 2.67 -35.06 21.96
CA LYS A 469 1.91 -35.69 20.88
C LYS A 469 1.58 -34.69 19.79
N PHE A 470 2.00 -34.99 18.56
CA PHE A 470 1.51 -34.30 17.36
C PHE A 470 0.09 -34.79 17.00
N ILE A 471 -0.74 -33.87 16.53
CA ILE A 471 -2.13 -34.06 16.13
C ILE A 471 -2.26 -33.46 14.72
N ASP A 472 -2.72 -34.26 13.75
CA ASP A 472 -2.86 -33.80 12.37
C ASP A 472 -3.87 -32.65 12.25
N LEU A 473 -3.42 -31.50 11.75
CA LEU A 473 -4.24 -30.32 11.49
C LEU A 473 -4.25 -29.96 9.99
N PRO A 474 -5.29 -29.28 9.47
CA PRO A 474 -5.38 -28.94 8.05
C PRO A 474 -4.25 -28.01 7.56
N TYR A 475 -3.28 -28.52 6.81
CA TYR A 475 -2.21 -27.73 6.21
C TYR A 475 -2.68 -27.02 4.93
N VAL A 476 -2.80 -25.67 4.93
CA VAL A 476 -3.47 -24.92 3.85
C VAL A 476 -2.61 -23.76 3.29
N VAL A 477 -1.65 -24.09 2.44
CA VAL A 477 -0.89 -23.14 1.61
C VAL A 477 -1.41 -23.14 0.16
N LYS A 478 -1.49 -21.98 -0.49
CA LYS A 478 -1.90 -21.81 -1.89
C LYS A 478 -0.96 -20.83 -2.60
N GLY A 479 0.07 -21.36 -3.27
CA GLY A 479 1.10 -20.52 -3.89
C GLY A 479 1.96 -19.86 -2.82
N MET A 480 1.82 -18.54 -2.65
CA MET A 480 2.43 -17.77 -1.56
C MET A 480 1.40 -17.32 -0.51
N ASP A 481 0.11 -17.67 -0.67
CA ASP A 481 -0.96 -17.30 0.26
C ASP A 481 -1.29 -18.43 1.25
N VAL A 482 -1.88 -18.09 2.39
CA VAL A 482 -2.24 -19.02 3.48
C VAL A 482 -3.69 -18.82 3.96
N SER A 483 -4.27 -19.84 4.60
CA SER A 483 -5.60 -19.76 5.24
C SER A 483 -5.58 -20.48 6.57
N PHE A 484 -6.06 -19.82 7.62
CA PHE A 484 -6.03 -20.34 9.00
C PHE A 484 -7.41 -20.62 9.58
N SER A 485 -8.50 -20.17 8.94
CA SER A 485 -9.86 -20.42 9.45
C SER A 485 -10.21 -21.90 9.47
N GLY A 486 -9.69 -22.70 8.53
CA GLY A 486 -9.91 -24.16 8.50
C GLY A 486 -9.30 -24.86 9.72
N ILE A 487 -8.04 -24.53 10.04
CA ILE A 487 -7.34 -25.03 11.23
C ILE A 487 -8.09 -24.63 12.50
N LEU A 488 -8.45 -23.35 12.59
CA LEU A 488 -9.16 -22.82 13.76
C LEU A 488 -10.54 -23.45 13.92
N SER A 489 -11.33 -23.61 12.86
CA SER A 489 -12.65 -24.24 12.93
C SER A 489 -12.58 -25.74 13.26
N TYR A 490 -11.52 -26.43 12.83
CA TYR A 490 -11.27 -27.81 13.26
C TYR A 490 -10.99 -27.87 14.76
N LEU A 491 -10.06 -27.03 15.26
CA LEU A 491 -9.74 -26.96 16.69
C LEU A 491 -10.94 -26.51 17.56
N GLU A 492 -11.70 -25.51 17.13
CA GLU A 492 -12.92 -25.05 17.80
C GLU A 492 -14.03 -26.12 17.82
N ALA A 493 -14.02 -27.10 16.91
CA ALA A 493 -14.98 -28.20 16.87
C ALA A 493 -14.51 -29.46 17.62
N THR A 494 -13.20 -29.75 17.66
CA THR A 494 -12.69 -31.02 18.20
C THR A 494 -11.96 -30.92 19.54
N ALA A 495 -11.50 -29.72 19.95
CA ALA A 495 -10.68 -29.61 21.16
C ALA A 495 -11.44 -30.04 22.43
N GLU A 496 -12.71 -29.64 22.58
CA GLU A 496 -13.50 -29.99 23.78
C GLU A 496 -13.71 -31.51 23.91
N GLU A 497 -14.15 -32.18 22.85
CA GLU A 497 -14.31 -33.65 22.82
C GLU A 497 -12.99 -34.38 23.11
N LYS A 498 -11.89 -33.99 22.44
CA LYS A 498 -10.58 -34.64 22.61
C LYS A 498 -9.97 -34.44 23.99
N LEU A 499 -10.23 -33.30 24.63
CA LEU A 499 -9.84 -33.04 26.02
C LEU A 499 -10.68 -33.86 27.00
N GLN A 500 -12.00 -33.97 26.79
CA GLN A 500 -12.89 -34.81 27.62
C GLN A 500 -12.54 -36.31 27.50
N ASN A 501 -12.25 -36.78 26.29
CA ASN A 501 -11.84 -38.16 26.02
C ASN A 501 -10.41 -38.51 26.47
N ASN A 502 -9.62 -37.52 26.95
CA ASN A 502 -8.18 -37.65 27.22
C ASN A 502 -7.35 -38.12 25.99
N GLU A 503 -7.80 -37.81 24.77
CA GLU A 503 -7.07 -38.14 23.54
C GLU A 503 -5.80 -37.27 23.36
N CYS A 504 -5.79 -36.09 23.95
CA CYS A 504 -4.67 -35.15 23.94
C CYS A 504 -4.76 -34.19 25.13
N THR A 505 -3.65 -33.55 25.48
CA THR A 505 -3.61 -32.44 26.44
C THR A 505 -3.76 -31.07 25.73
N PRO A 506 -4.04 -29.99 26.47
CA PRO A 506 -3.95 -28.62 25.94
C PRO A 506 -2.54 -28.28 25.39
N ALA A 507 -1.50 -28.91 25.92
CA ALA A 507 -0.12 -28.72 25.48
C ALA A 507 0.14 -29.34 24.10
N ASP A 508 -0.37 -30.55 23.87
CA ASP A 508 -0.31 -31.23 22.56
C ASP A 508 -1.02 -30.43 21.46
N LEU A 509 -2.17 -29.82 21.77
CA LEU A 509 -2.89 -28.97 20.83
C LEU A 509 -2.14 -27.66 20.55
N CYS A 510 -1.54 -27.01 21.58
CA CYS A 510 -0.68 -25.84 21.39
C CYS A 510 0.57 -26.16 20.55
N TYR A 511 1.21 -27.30 20.81
CA TYR A 511 2.35 -27.81 20.06
C TYR A 511 1.98 -28.07 18.60
N SER A 512 0.96 -28.89 18.35
CA SER A 512 0.49 -29.26 17.01
C SER A 512 0.06 -28.04 16.19
N LEU A 513 -0.55 -27.03 16.83
CA LEU A 513 -0.89 -25.77 16.18
C LEU A 513 0.37 -25.02 15.71
N GLN A 514 1.40 -24.89 16.55
CA GLN A 514 2.66 -24.22 16.17
C GLN A 514 3.40 -25.01 15.08
N GLU A 515 3.53 -26.32 15.23
CA GLU A 515 4.21 -27.19 14.25
C GLU A 515 3.44 -27.35 12.93
N THR A 516 2.15 -26.99 12.87
CA THR A 516 1.41 -26.88 11.59
C THR A 516 1.57 -25.48 10.99
N VAL A 517 1.32 -24.44 11.79
CA VAL A 517 1.17 -23.05 11.32
C VAL A 517 2.49 -22.39 10.98
N PHE A 518 3.58 -22.68 11.72
CA PHE A 518 4.87 -22.03 11.46
C PHE A 518 5.56 -22.57 10.19
N PRO A 519 5.54 -23.88 9.86
CA PRO A 519 6.02 -24.35 8.56
C PRO A 519 5.24 -23.77 7.38
N MET A 520 3.92 -23.56 7.49
CA MET A 520 3.13 -22.85 6.46
C MET A 520 3.66 -21.43 6.19
N LEU A 521 4.09 -20.70 7.24
CA LEU A 521 4.69 -19.37 7.12
C LEU A 521 6.11 -19.41 6.55
N VAL A 522 6.90 -20.43 6.89
CA VAL A 522 8.25 -20.64 6.34
C VAL A 522 8.17 -20.98 4.85
N GLU A 523 7.26 -21.86 4.43
CA GLU A 523 7.04 -22.27 3.03
C GLU A 523 6.71 -21.07 2.12
N ILE A 524 5.78 -20.20 2.52
CA ILE A 524 5.45 -19.01 1.72
C ILE A 524 6.58 -17.97 1.73
N THR A 525 7.36 -17.89 2.81
CA THR A 525 8.51 -16.98 2.91
C THR A 525 9.63 -17.45 1.99
N GLU A 526 9.96 -18.75 1.99
CA GLU A 526 10.93 -19.35 1.06
C GLU A 526 10.51 -19.15 -0.40
N ARG A 527 9.23 -19.37 -0.74
CA ARG A 527 8.72 -19.12 -2.10
C ARG A 527 8.90 -17.66 -2.52
N ALA A 528 8.65 -16.71 -1.62
CA ALA A 528 8.88 -15.30 -1.89
C ALA A 528 10.38 -14.96 -2.03
N MET A 529 11.27 -15.56 -1.22
CA MET A 529 12.73 -15.42 -1.36
C MET A 529 13.22 -15.90 -2.72
N ALA A 530 12.76 -17.08 -3.16
CA ALA A 530 13.06 -17.64 -4.46
C ALA A 530 12.52 -16.77 -5.61
N HIS A 531 11.33 -16.18 -5.45
CA HIS A 531 10.71 -15.30 -6.45
C HIS A 531 11.37 -13.92 -6.52
N CYS A 532 11.91 -13.40 -5.41
CA CYS A 532 12.51 -12.06 -5.34
C CYS A 532 14.04 -12.04 -5.50
N ASP A 533 14.69 -13.20 -5.66
CA ASP A 533 16.14 -13.42 -5.64
C ASP A 533 16.84 -12.77 -4.41
N LYS A 534 16.30 -13.04 -3.21
CA LYS A 534 16.86 -12.52 -1.95
C LYS A 534 17.17 -13.64 -0.97
N LYS A 535 18.23 -13.42 -0.18
CA LYS A 535 18.79 -14.41 0.75
C LYS A 535 18.41 -14.15 2.21
N ASP A 536 18.25 -12.89 2.60
CA ASP A 536 17.96 -12.54 3.99
C ASP A 536 16.46 -12.38 4.23
N VAL A 537 16.01 -12.83 5.40
CA VAL A 537 14.63 -12.68 5.90
C VAL A 537 14.61 -11.74 7.10
N LEU A 538 13.58 -10.91 7.21
CA LEU A 538 13.28 -10.10 8.39
C LEU A 538 11.91 -10.50 8.95
N ILE A 539 11.85 -10.95 10.21
CA ILE A 539 10.59 -11.20 10.92
C ILE A 539 10.21 -9.95 11.73
N VAL A 540 8.95 -9.49 11.58
CA VAL A 540 8.37 -8.35 12.32
C VAL A 540 6.90 -8.62 12.69
N GLY A 541 6.38 -7.86 13.66
CA GLY A 541 5.04 -8.05 14.22
C GLY A 541 5.03 -8.99 15.43
N GLY A 542 4.01 -8.86 16.29
CA GLY A 542 4.01 -9.50 17.61
C GLY A 542 4.08 -11.04 17.65
N VAL A 543 3.67 -11.74 16.58
CA VAL A 543 3.85 -13.21 16.50
C VAL A 543 5.29 -13.56 16.14
N GLY A 544 6.01 -12.63 15.49
CA GLY A 544 7.44 -12.73 15.19
C GLY A 544 8.35 -12.73 16.42
N CYS A 545 7.81 -12.47 17.62
CA CYS A 545 8.53 -12.64 18.89
C CYS A 545 8.71 -14.13 19.28
N ASN A 546 7.93 -15.04 18.70
CA ASN A 546 7.93 -16.46 19.06
C ASN A 546 9.26 -17.15 18.69
N GLU A 547 9.86 -17.83 19.67
CA GLU A 547 11.21 -18.41 19.52
C GLU A 547 11.22 -19.56 18.51
N ARG A 548 10.14 -20.37 18.46
CA ARG A 548 10.01 -21.54 17.58
C ARG A 548 9.85 -21.15 16.11
N LEU A 549 9.06 -20.12 15.80
CA LEU A 549 8.95 -19.54 14.47
C LEU A 549 10.29 -18.96 14.00
N GLN A 550 11.01 -18.26 14.89
CA GLN A 550 12.36 -17.78 14.59
C GLN A 550 13.36 -18.93 14.39
N GLU A 551 13.25 -20.03 15.13
CA GLU A 551 14.08 -21.23 14.96
C GLU A 551 13.88 -21.87 13.59
N MET A 552 12.63 -22.19 13.22
CA MET A 552 12.31 -22.78 11.91
C MET A 552 12.76 -21.88 10.75
N MET A 553 12.49 -20.57 10.84
CA MET A 553 12.91 -19.62 9.80
C MET A 553 14.44 -19.50 9.70
N ARG A 554 15.16 -19.59 10.83
CA ARG A 554 16.63 -19.55 10.87
C ARG A 554 17.25 -20.76 10.18
N ILE A 555 16.68 -21.95 10.36
CA ILE A 555 17.10 -23.18 9.68
C ILE A 555 16.98 -22.99 8.16
N MET A 556 15.78 -22.68 7.66
CA MET A 556 15.53 -22.46 6.22
C MET A 556 16.42 -21.35 5.64
N CYS A 557 16.62 -20.23 6.34
CA CYS A 557 17.54 -19.18 5.89
C CYS A 557 18.98 -19.70 5.75
N SER A 558 19.45 -20.52 6.70
CA SER A 558 20.82 -21.06 6.69
C SER A 558 21.04 -22.08 5.56
N GLU A 559 20.05 -22.93 5.28
CA GLU A 559 20.06 -23.89 4.17
C GLU A 559 20.13 -23.20 2.80
N ARG A 560 19.55 -21.99 2.70
CA ARG A 560 19.60 -21.13 1.51
C ARG A 560 20.83 -20.20 1.45
N GLY A 561 21.75 -20.30 2.40
CA GLY A 561 22.95 -19.46 2.47
C GLY A 561 22.67 -17.98 2.74
N GLY A 562 21.63 -17.71 3.54
CA GLY A 562 21.20 -16.37 3.96
C GLY A 562 21.01 -16.26 5.47
N ARG A 563 20.45 -15.13 5.94
CA ARG A 563 20.33 -14.82 7.37
C ARG A 563 18.89 -14.49 7.77
N LEU A 564 18.49 -14.97 8.93
CA LEU A 564 17.32 -14.45 9.63
C LEU A 564 17.73 -13.24 10.47
N PHE A 565 17.06 -12.12 10.22
CA PHE A 565 16.94 -10.98 11.11
C PHE A 565 15.59 -11.04 11.84
N ALA A 566 15.61 -10.84 13.15
CA ALA A 566 14.42 -10.73 13.98
C ALA A 566 14.67 -9.68 15.07
N THR A 567 13.60 -9.14 15.64
CA THR A 567 13.68 -8.21 16.78
C THR A 567 12.98 -8.77 18.01
N ASP A 568 13.46 -8.38 19.18
CA ASP A 568 12.81 -8.67 20.45
C ASP A 568 11.53 -7.82 20.66
N ASP A 569 10.83 -8.10 21.76
CA ASP A 569 9.53 -7.51 22.08
C ASP A 569 9.53 -5.98 22.14
N ARG A 570 10.69 -5.32 22.36
CA ARG A 570 10.80 -3.86 22.44
C ARG A 570 10.46 -3.17 21.12
N TYR A 571 10.65 -3.86 20.00
CA TYR A 571 10.52 -3.31 18.65
C TYR A 571 9.61 -4.14 17.74
N CYS A 572 9.52 -5.45 17.95
CA CYS A 572 8.71 -6.36 17.13
C CYS A 572 7.20 -6.23 17.41
N ILE A 573 6.80 -5.78 18.60
CA ILE A 573 5.41 -5.44 18.93
C ILE A 573 5.13 -3.95 18.70
N ASP A 574 3.86 -3.62 18.47
CA ASP A 574 3.39 -2.26 18.15
C ASP A 574 3.86 -1.23 19.19
N ASN A 575 4.60 -0.23 18.73
CA ASN A 575 5.29 0.74 19.57
C ASN A 575 5.35 2.14 18.94
N GLY A 576 5.58 3.19 19.72
CA GLY A 576 5.58 4.56 19.20
C GLY A 576 6.83 4.92 18.39
N ALA A 577 7.97 4.26 18.66
CA ALA A 577 9.24 4.58 18.02
C ALA A 577 9.27 4.21 16.53
N MET A 578 8.62 3.11 16.11
CA MET A 578 8.56 2.73 14.68
C MET A 578 7.80 3.77 13.84
N ILE A 579 6.72 4.32 14.40
CA ILE A 579 5.93 5.39 13.80
C ILE A 579 6.73 6.69 13.76
N ALA A 580 7.43 7.01 14.86
CA ALA A 580 8.30 8.18 14.93
C ALA A 580 9.42 8.12 13.88
N TYR A 581 10.10 6.98 13.74
CA TYR A 581 11.25 6.81 12.84
C TYR A 581 10.82 6.88 11.37
N THR A 582 9.78 6.14 10.99
CA THR A 582 9.28 6.09 9.61
C THR A 582 8.69 7.43 9.17
N GLY A 583 7.99 8.13 10.08
CA GLY A 583 7.53 9.49 9.82
C GLY A 583 8.66 10.51 9.74
N LEU A 584 9.75 10.32 10.50
CA LEU A 584 10.95 11.15 10.42
C LEU A 584 11.74 10.95 9.12
N LEU A 585 11.86 9.71 8.63
CA LEU A 585 12.40 9.40 7.30
C LEU A 585 11.60 10.08 6.19
N ALA A 586 10.26 10.03 6.28
CA ALA A 586 9.38 10.72 5.33
C ALA A 586 9.55 12.26 5.44
N TYR A 587 9.61 12.81 6.65
CA TYR A 587 9.80 14.23 6.90
C TYR A 587 11.13 14.76 6.35
N ALA A 588 12.23 14.04 6.57
CA ALA A 588 13.55 14.37 6.03
C ALA A 588 13.58 14.38 4.49
N ASN A 589 12.71 13.59 3.85
CA ASN A 589 12.50 13.61 2.40
C ASN A 589 11.49 14.68 1.93
N GLY A 590 11.08 15.61 2.80
CA GLY A 590 10.11 16.65 2.47
C GLY A 590 8.71 16.10 2.20
N ILE A 591 8.23 15.21 3.08
CA ILE A 591 6.84 14.75 3.13
C ILE A 591 6.23 15.23 4.44
N SER A 592 5.09 15.92 4.34
CA SER A 592 4.24 16.28 5.46
C SER A 592 2.78 16.02 5.09
N THR A 593 1.91 15.95 6.09
CA THR A 593 0.48 15.70 5.92
C THR A 593 -0.31 16.95 6.32
N PRO A 594 -1.06 17.58 5.39
CA PRO A 594 -1.97 18.67 5.72
C PRO A 594 -3.01 18.26 6.78
N LEU A 595 -3.55 19.22 7.52
CA LEU A 595 -4.45 18.95 8.65
C LEU A 595 -5.77 18.29 8.17
N GLU A 596 -6.24 18.68 7.00
CA GLU A 596 -7.36 18.10 6.28
C GLU A 596 -7.08 16.66 5.81
N GLU A 597 -5.84 16.32 5.42
CA GLU A 597 -5.44 14.96 5.04
C GLU A 597 -5.01 14.08 6.22
N SER A 598 -4.92 14.65 7.44
CA SER A 598 -4.58 13.94 8.68
C SER A 598 -5.76 13.10 9.23
N THR A 599 -6.32 12.27 8.35
CA THR A 599 -7.37 11.27 8.63
C THR A 599 -6.78 9.93 9.04
N PHE A 600 -7.62 8.98 9.46
CA PHE A 600 -7.25 7.59 9.67
C PHE A 600 -8.04 6.68 8.73
N THR A 601 -7.54 5.47 8.46
CA THR A 601 -8.23 4.44 7.67
C THR A 601 -7.93 3.05 8.24
N GLN A 602 -8.95 2.20 8.28
CA GLN A 602 -8.79 0.80 8.70
C GLN A 602 -8.06 -0.04 7.63
N ARG A 603 -8.11 0.40 6.36
CA ARG A 603 -7.54 -0.27 5.20
C ARG A 603 -6.57 0.68 4.53
N PHE A 604 -5.28 0.43 4.74
CA PHE A 604 -4.18 1.16 4.12
C PHE A 604 -3.17 0.11 3.68
N ARG A 605 -3.13 -0.23 2.39
CA ARG A 605 -2.23 -1.30 1.93
C ARG A 605 -0.78 -0.86 2.03
N THR A 606 0.11 -1.82 2.24
CA THR A 606 1.56 -1.60 2.31
C THR A 606 2.15 -1.07 0.98
N ASP A 607 1.48 -1.35 -0.15
CA ASP A 607 1.84 -0.88 -1.48
C ASP A 607 1.12 0.40 -1.94
N GLU A 608 0.18 0.93 -1.14
CA GLU A 608 -0.55 2.19 -1.38
C GLU A 608 0.31 3.41 -0.98
N ASN A 609 1.35 3.67 -1.77
CA ASN A 609 2.19 4.86 -1.66
C ASN A 609 2.21 5.65 -2.97
N GLU A 610 1.03 5.74 -3.61
CA GLU A 610 0.87 6.14 -5.01
C GLU A 610 1.37 7.56 -5.31
N ARG A 611 1.05 8.54 -4.45
CA ARG A 611 1.60 9.91 -4.56
C ARG A 611 3.12 9.96 -4.50
N ASN A 612 3.75 9.13 -3.67
CA ASN A 612 5.22 9.06 -3.61
C ASN A 612 5.78 8.41 -4.88
N LYS A 613 5.14 7.37 -5.43
CA LYS A 613 5.53 6.80 -6.72
C LYS A 613 5.32 7.77 -7.89
N ILE A 614 4.26 8.58 -7.89
CA ILE A 614 4.02 9.66 -8.87
C ILE A 614 5.14 10.71 -8.79
N ARG A 615 5.51 11.15 -7.58
CA ARG A 615 6.59 12.12 -7.34
C ARG A 615 7.95 11.56 -7.81
N GLU A 616 8.28 10.34 -7.43
CA GLU A 616 9.51 9.64 -7.83
C GLU A 616 9.59 9.46 -9.35
N LEU A 617 8.54 8.91 -9.98
CA LEU A 617 8.48 8.72 -11.44
C LEU A 617 8.56 10.04 -12.19
N SER A 618 7.94 11.11 -11.68
CA SER A 618 8.02 12.46 -12.27
C SER A 618 9.45 13.02 -12.20
N GLN A 619 10.15 12.81 -11.08
CA GLN A 619 11.56 13.22 -10.93
C GLN A 619 12.48 12.41 -11.85
N GLN A 620 12.33 11.08 -11.90
CA GLN A 620 13.08 10.21 -12.82
C GLN A 620 12.83 10.59 -14.29
N LEU A 621 11.58 10.88 -14.65
CA LEU A 621 11.20 11.32 -15.99
C LEU A 621 11.82 12.66 -16.37
N ALA A 622 11.90 13.62 -15.44
CA ALA A 622 12.57 14.90 -15.65
C ALA A 622 14.09 14.72 -15.87
N ILE A 623 14.74 13.83 -15.10
CA ILE A 623 16.16 13.51 -15.24
C ILE A 623 16.46 12.85 -16.60
N GLU A 624 15.66 11.86 -17.00
CA GLU A 624 15.87 11.16 -18.28
C GLU A 624 15.54 12.03 -19.49
N LYS A 625 14.49 12.88 -19.43
CA LYS A 625 14.24 13.90 -20.47
C LYS A 625 15.42 14.87 -20.61
N LYS A 626 16.04 15.29 -19.50
CA LYS A 626 17.25 16.13 -19.55
C LYS A 626 18.44 15.40 -20.15
N ARG A 627 18.67 14.12 -19.81
CA ARG A 627 19.72 13.27 -20.42
C ARG A 627 19.53 13.11 -21.92
N ALA A 628 18.31 12.77 -22.36
CA ALA A 628 17.98 12.63 -23.79
C ALA A 628 18.21 13.94 -24.56
N ALA A 629 17.83 15.09 -24.00
CA ALA A 629 18.08 16.39 -24.59
C ALA A 629 19.58 16.72 -24.71
N THR A 630 20.39 16.44 -23.67
CA THR A 630 21.84 16.65 -23.71
C THR A 630 22.53 15.75 -24.74
N TYR A 631 22.17 14.47 -24.84
CA TYR A 631 22.75 13.58 -25.87
C TYR A 631 22.33 13.99 -27.30
N LYS A 632 21.09 14.45 -27.49
CA LYS A 632 20.62 14.99 -28.77
C LYS A 632 21.40 16.25 -29.17
N TRP A 633 21.58 17.20 -28.24
CA TRP A 633 22.31 18.44 -28.50
C TRP A 633 23.79 18.20 -28.83
N HIS A 634 24.46 17.26 -28.14
CA HIS A 634 25.83 16.88 -28.50
C HIS A 634 25.92 16.22 -29.89
N LEU A 635 24.93 15.40 -30.29
CA LEU A 635 24.87 14.86 -31.65
C LEU A 635 24.73 15.98 -32.69
N GLU A 636 23.82 16.93 -32.46
CA GLU A 636 23.59 18.06 -33.37
C GLU A 636 24.86 18.92 -33.53
N MET A 637 25.52 19.29 -32.43
CA MET A 637 26.82 19.97 -32.48
C MET A 637 27.88 19.20 -33.29
N VAL A 638 27.97 17.88 -33.12
CA VAL A 638 28.98 17.07 -33.82
C VAL A 638 28.68 16.99 -35.32
N PHE A 639 27.40 16.91 -35.72
CA PHE A 639 27.03 17.00 -37.13
C PHE A 639 27.35 18.39 -37.73
N GLU A 640 27.04 19.48 -37.04
CA GLU A 640 27.39 20.85 -37.46
C GLU A 640 28.92 20.98 -37.69
N HIS A 641 29.75 20.53 -36.74
CA HIS A 641 31.21 20.57 -36.88
C HIS A 641 31.73 19.70 -38.04
N ILE A 642 31.08 18.55 -38.32
CA ILE A 642 31.43 17.69 -39.46
C ILE A 642 31.07 18.39 -40.78
N GLU A 643 29.92 19.05 -40.88
CA GLU A 643 29.54 19.82 -42.08
C GLU A 643 30.47 21.02 -42.31
N GLU A 644 30.78 21.81 -41.28
CA GLU A 644 31.76 22.90 -41.38
C GLU A 644 33.14 22.40 -41.83
N HIS A 645 33.60 21.28 -41.27
CA HIS A 645 34.89 20.69 -41.64
C HIS A 645 34.89 20.19 -43.10
N ASN A 646 33.81 19.54 -43.55
CA ASN A 646 33.64 19.08 -44.92
C ASN A 646 33.56 20.24 -45.93
N GLN A 647 32.89 21.34 -45.59
CA GLN A 647 32.91 22.56 -46.41
C GLN A 647 34.30 23.19 -46.47
N SER A 648 35.04 23.21 -45.35
CA SER A 648 36.41 23.73 -45.27
C SER A 648 37.40 22.89 -46.08
N LEU A 649 37.30 21.57 -46.01
CA LEU A 649 38.05 20.63 -46.85
C LEU A 649 37.73 20.82 -48.34
N SER A 650 36.44 20.92 -48.70
CA SER A 650 36.01 21.08 -50.09
C SER A 650 36.59 22.37 -50.71
N LYS A 651 36.56 23.49 -49.98
CA LYS A 651 37.18 24.76 -50.42
C LYS A 651 38.69 24.66 -50.60
N LYS A 652 39.40 23.93 -49.71
CA LYS A 652 40.85 23.70 -49.83
C LYS A 652 41.20 22.80 -51.01
N ILE A 653 40.44 21.73 -51.24
CA ILE A 653 40.61 20.83 -52.37
C ILE A 653 40.40 21.57 -53.69
N GLN A 654 39.33 22.39 -53.79
CA GLN A 654 39.07 23.22 -54.96
C GLN A 654 40.24 24.17 -55.25
N GLY A 655 40.71 24.92 -54.26
CA GLY A 655 41.87 25.81 -54.42
C GLY A 655 43.17 25.09 -54.84
N ILE A 656 43.37 23.83 -54.43
CA ILE A 656 44.49 23.00 -54.90
C ILE A 656 44.29 22.59 -56.37
N VAL A 657 43.09 22.15 -56.76
CA VAL A 657 42.76 21.78 -58.15
C VAL A 657 42.93 22.97 -59.09
N ASP A 658 42.48 24.16 -58.68
CA ASP A 658 42.63 25.38 -59.45
C ASP A 658 44.11 25.81 -59.55
N SER A 659 44.88 25.66 -58.46
CA SER A 659 46.33 25.91 -58.47
C SER A 659 47.11 24.93 -59.37
N VAL A 660 46.70 23.65 -59.44
CA VAL A 660 47.31 22.66 -60.33
C VAL A 660 47.01 22.99 -61.79
N ARG A 661 45.76 23.34 -62.12
CA ARG A 661 45.38 23.82 -63.46
C ARG A 661 46.16 25.07 -63.87
N GLU A 662 46.41 25.98 -62.93
CA GLU A 662 47.25 27.16 -63.16
C GLU A 662 48.75 26.85 -63.32
N MET A 663 49.23 25.65 -62.98
CA MET A 663 50.59 25.19 -63.28
C MET A 663 50.62 24.45 -64.63
N GLU A 664 49.65 23.56 -64.88
CA GLU A 664 49.49 22.89 -66.19
C GLU A 664 49.32 23.91 -67.33
N SER A 665 48.61 25.02 -67.11
CA SER A 665 48.45 26.11 -68.08
C SER A 665 49.65 27.08 -68.14
N LYS A 666 50.77 26.78 -67.48
CA LYS A 666 52.05 27.51 -67.55
C LYS A 666 53.22 26.62 -68.00
N GLU A 667 52.97 25.32 -68.19
CA GLU A 667 53.87 24.36 -68.84
C GLU A 667 53.47 24.07 -70.30
N GLN A 668 52.41 24.73 -70.81
CA GLN A 668 52.02 24.82 -72.23
C GLN A 668 52.36 26.20 -72.81
#